data_AF-A0A812PCI0-F1
#
_entry.id   AF-A0A812PCI0-F1
#
_cell.length_a   1.000
_cell.length_b   1.000
_cell.length_c   1.000
_cell.angle_alpha   90.00
_cell.angle_beta   90.00
_cell.angle_gamma   90.00
#
_symmetry.space_group_name_H-M   'P 1'
#
loop_
_entity.id
_entity.type
_entity.pdbx_description
1 polymer ?
#
loop_
_entity_poly.entity_id
_entity_poly.type
_entity_poly.pdbx_seq_one_letter_code
_entity_poly.pdbx_strand_id
1 'polypeptide(L)'
;ISCLQALGLTSAQLQMLRSWASENSVSLIFCAEERCKFLREESRDIEGPRRVEEVAVAGASFPAEDEQEYAWSFSVQYELTAFRGVGAEADDRFVFRSRSGTSEIKTQGKEPPFPEVKVHKLDPVNVSFLLRSLREDAPQSAGFSICREDAKCRTPTRNSEVEASKKHFAQFRTWGEAIIHYQTEMCRKIDSKSFEIPVTAEGIFQPVLPLLEDPNTQAMVQVPGSGDLIDLGSQDPERGATLSLGDANRFLQEERRSLEAKFGELAQAFPQSGSVITAAEAQLVVTTLHCRDVCRQYDESLRYVETMLRIQLQAAIGKQVSPKDFADYMSFHSRKLFADAFAPQPFCFAVRRSELHSPEGTVSIETGAEPVPTMVAQTEASWPMEFALNASSSVSFVGQHYLHAFLSHQFITEGLFGSSKQAFRLVSRARQFSSMIVLVGRVVSSTTFDPKQAFIVQNKDELSIGLELSTIPTAREFRDAIESLSPEQQRFAKAIRSMQLESTLFGLVIVHIKPQLEKVLNLPTDSLTKEIKLTQDLMQLFIKYQIPSDLLSFSGPPEASETERLAAVKGHVEAMQSMLSISKKEELVQNFAEQAFQASDVPLGCLDMDLFGGVPASAPVPTGMPNQAPAAGFSPFGSSWAPAAAGAPPASTGGGGSIFGSQGGGGGGGALWGGSGQSPFGGAASSVQQAQQAAPSRPAVQQPPLQPDEPMETSTEAQDELMTRDYTKLPIELDQRFEKLETGGALRAAILTLSLGFQRRFAWGYSTFQEMRVSI
;
A
#
# COMPACT_ATOMS: atom_id res chain seq x y z
N ILE A 1 29.78 19.64 18.00
CA ILE A 1 30.29 20.66 18.96
C ILE A 1 29.89 22.07 18.53
N SER A 2 30.14 22.48 17.29
CA SER A 2 29.84 23.86 16.85
C SER A 2 28.38 24.27 17.00
N CYS A 3 27.42 23.35 16.87
CA CYS A 3 26.01 23.64 17.21
C CYS A 3 25.80 23.96 18.71
N LEU A 4 26.53 23.32 19.63
CA LEU A 4 26.47 23.66 21.07
C LEU A 4 27.05 25.06 21.35
N GLN A 5 28.08 25.46 20.60
CA GLN A 5 28.63 26.81 20.67
C GLN A 5 27.61 27.84 20.15
N ALA A 6 26.96 27.56 19.03
CA ALA A 6 25.87 28.38 18.47
C ALA A 6 24.62 28.46 19.39
N LEU A 7 24.36 27.42 20.19
CA LEU A 7 23.33 27.48 21.24
C LEU A 7 23.69 28.44 22.39
N GLY A 8 24.97 28.80 22.56
CA GLY A 8 25.44 29.79 23.54
C GLY A 8 26.57 29.29 24.46
N LEU A 9 27.04 28.05 24.33
CA LEU A 9 28.11 27.53 25.18
C LEU A 9 29.50 28.06 24.76
N THR A 10 30.13 28.83 25.63
CA THR A 10 31.51 29.29 25.41
C THR A 10 32.52 28.13 25.48
N SER A 11 33.70 28.31 24.86
CA SER A 11 34.75 27.29 24.88
C SER A 11 35.21 26.90 26.30
N ALA A 12 35.21 27.86 27.24
CA ALA A 12 35.51 27.61 28.65
C ALA A 12 34.41 26.77 29.34
N GLN A 13 33.14 27.09 29.09
CA GLN A 13 32.02 26.30 29.61
C GLN A 13 32.02 24.87 29.03
N LEU A 14 32.39 24.68 27.75
CA LEU A 14 32.54 23.35 27.16
C LEU A 14 33.66 22.53 27.82
N GLN A 15 34.78 23.15 28.18
CA GLN A 15 35.84 22.49 28.96
C GLN A 15 35.35 22.09 30.37
N MET A 16 34.55 22.94 31.02
CA MET A 16 33.94 22.63 32.32
C MET A 16 32.90 21.51 32.24
N LEU A 17 32.04 21.50 31.21
CA LEU A 17 31.13 20.38 30.97
C LEU A 17 31.88 19.07 30.70
N ARG A 18 33.06 19.15 30.06
CA ARG A 18 33.91 17.98 29.83
C ARG A 18 34.49 17.41 31.13
N SER A 19 35.00 18.25 32.05
CA SER A 19 35.48 17.77 33.35
C SER A 19 34.35 17.25 34.25
N TRP A 20 33.13 17.79 34.11
CA TRP A 20 31.96 17.20 34.75
C TRP A 20 31.60 15.84 34.15
N ALA A 21 31.76 15.66 32.83
CA ALA A 21 31.37 14.43 32.14
C ALA A 21 32.28 13.24 32.43
N SER A 22 33.54 13.42 32.85
CA SER A 22 34.42 12.31 33.24
C SER A 22 33.96 11.61 34.53
N GLU A 23 33.44 12.37 35.49
CA GLU A 23 33.03 11.85 36.80
C GLU A 23 31.52 11.61 36.92
N ASN A 24 30.72 12.47 36.30
CA ASN A 24 29.27 12.53 36.49
C ASN A 24 28.50 12.46 35.16
N SER A 25 27.18 12.29 35.24
CA SER A 25 26.29 12.58 34.12
C SER A 25 26.12 14.08 33.95
N VAL A 26 26.21 14.58 32.73
CA VAL A 26 25.98 15.98 32.37
C VAL A 26 24.73 16.07 31.51
N SER A 27 23.83 16.98 31.87
CA SER A 27 22.54 17.16 31.19
C SER A 27 22.25 18.62 30.89
N LEU A 28 21.52 18.88 29.80
CA LEU A 28 20.98 20.18 29.44
C LEU A 28 19.47 20.20 29.67
N ILE A 29 18.95 21.34 30.12
CA ILE A 29 17.50 21.55 30.31
C ILE A 29 17.10 22.92 29.79
N PHE A 30 15.89 22.98 29.21
CA PHE A 30 15.22 24.21 28.80
C PHE A 30 14.03 24.44 29.74
N CYS A 31 14.02 25.61 30.37
CA CYS A 31 12.92 26.09 31.19
C CYS A 31 12.42 27.41 30.59
N ALA A 32 11.11 27.60 30.54
CA ALA A 32 10.48 28.87 30.19
C ALA A 32 9.33 29.18 31.16
N GLU A 33 9.16 30.46 31.48
CA GLU A 33 8.10 30.98 32.31
C GLU A 33 7.35 32.07 31.53
N GLU A 34 6.06 31.83 31.29
CA GLU A 34 5.12 32.79 30.72
C GLU A 34 4.38 33.48 31.86
N ARG A 35 4.24 34.81 31.80
CA ARG A 35 3.44 35.59 32.76
C ARG A 35 2.54 36.59 32.03
N CYS A 36 1.25 36.58 32.34
CA CYS A 36 0.25 37.47 31.76
C CYS A 36 -0.34 38.38 32.84
N LYS A 37 -0.30 39.70 32.64
CA LYS A 37 -0.80 40.70 33.60
C LYS A 37 -1.69 41.73 32.92
N PHE A 38 -2.77 42.13 33.57
CA PHE A 38 -3.62 43.23 33.07
C PHE A 38 -2.86 44.56 33.10
N LEU A 39 -2.98 45.37 32.03
CA LEU A 39 -2.37 46.70 31.92
C LEU A 39 -3.42 47.81 32.07
N ARG A 40 -4.38 47.89 31.14
CA ARG A 40 -5.31 49.03 31.01
C ARG A 40 -6.53 48.69 30.14
N GLU A 41 -7.55 49.52 30.23
CA GLU A 41 -8.77 49.51 29.40
C GLU A 41 -8.69 50.74 28.47
N GLU A 42 -8.94 50.57 27.18
CA GLU A 42 -8.76 51.59 26.13
C GLU A 42 -9.98 51.57 25.19
N SER A 43 -10.74 52.67 25.16
CA SER A 43 -11.89 52.83 24.25
C SER A 43 -11.43 53.36 22.90
N ARG A 44 -12.00 52.84 21.80
CA ARG A 44 -11.63 53.22 20.44
C ARG A 44 -12.86 53.47 19.56
N ASP A 45 -12.99 54.73 19.14
CA ASP A 45 -13.94 55.14 18.10
C ASP A 45 -13.54 54.52 16.74
N ILE A 46 -14.48 53.85 16.08
CA ILE A 46 -14.30 53.33 14.72
C ILE A 46 -15.26 54.06 13.78
N GLU A 47 -14.74 54.80 12.79
CA GLU A 47 -15.56 55.28 11.67
C GLU A 47 -16.02 54.07 10.83
N GLY A 48 -17.32 53.80 10.86
CA GLY A 48 -17.92 52.69 10.13
C GLY A 48 -17.76 52.78 8.60
N PRO A 49 -17.90 51.65 7.87
CA PRO A 49 -17.68 51.62 6.43
C PRO A 49 -18.66 52.53 5.68
N ARG A 50 -18.11 53.42 4.84
CA ARG A 50 -18.88 54.32 3.96
C ARG A 50 -19.79 53.53 2.99
N ARG A 51 -21.05 53.33 3.38
CA ARG A 51 -22.10 52.88 2.48
C ARG A 51 -22.53 54.05 1.59
N VAL A 52 -22.15 53.99 0.32
CA VAL A 52 -22.59 54.97 -0.68
C VAL A 52 -23.97 54.56 -1.19
N GLU A 53 -25.01 55.23 -0.71
CA GLU A 53 -26.31 55.29 -1.38
C GLU A 53 -26.67 56.76 -1.63
N GLU A 54 -27.17 57.05 -2.82
CA GLU A 54 -27.53 58.40 -3.24
C GLU A 54 -28.81 58.88 -2.56
N VAL A 55 -28.81 60.11 -2.03
CA VAL A 55 -29.80 61.19 -2.21
C VAL A 55 -29.66 62.22 -1.07
N ALA A 56 -29.79 63.49 -1.40
CA ALA A 56 -29.42 64.61 -0.55
C ALA A 56 -30.46 64.99 0.52
N VAL A 57 -30.05 65.00 1.79
CA VAL A 57 -30.52 65.94 2.83
C VAL A 57 -29.32 66.35 3.70
N ALA A 58 -29.27 67.62 4.12
CA ALA A 58 -28.13 68.15 4.88
C ALA A 58 -28.11 67.70 6.35
N GLY A 59 -26.92 67.36 6.86
CA GLY A 59 -26.62 67.37 8.30
C GLY A 59 -27.01 66.13 9.09
N ALA A 60 -26.39 64.98 8.80
CA ALA A 60 -26.38 63.82 9.68
C ALA A 60 -24.94 63.31 9.89
N SER A 61 -24.43 63.43 11.12
CA SER A 61 -23.26 62.69 11.58
C SER A 61 -23.72 61.32 12.08
N PHE A 62 -23.13 60.25 11.56
CA PHE A 62 -23.35 58.90 12.10
C PHE A 62 -22.71 58.81 13.50
N PRO A 63 -23.33 58.09 14.46
CA PRO A 63 -22.68 57.81 15.73
C PRO A 63 -21.46 56.91 15.49
N ALA A 64 -20.35 57.21 16.16
CA ALA A 64 -19.27 56.24 16.33
C ALA A 64 -19.78 55.10 17.23
N GLU A 65 -19.36 53.87 16.95
CA GLU A 65 -19.48 52.77 17.90
C GLU A 65 -18.17 52.68 18.69
N ASP A 66 -18.27 52.86 20.01
CA ASP A 66 -17.14 52.78 20.93
C ASP A 66 -16.84 51.30 21.25
N GLU A 67 -15.80 50.71 20.63
CA GLU A 67 -15.32 49.40 21.08
C GLU A 67 -14.38 49.53 22.29
N GLN A 68 -14.54 48.66 23.28
CA GLN A 68 -13.63 48.57 24.44
C GLN A 68 -12.53 47.52 24.19
N GLU A 69 -11.27 47.97 24.09
CA GLU A 69 -10.09 47.11 24.02
C GLU A 69 -9.44 46.98 25.43
N TYR A 70 -9.24 45.76 25.91
CA TYR A 70 -8.50 45.45 27.14
C TYR A 70 -7.05 45.07 26.81
N ALA A 71 -6.08 45.80 27.36
CA ALA A 71 -4.65 45.57 27.13
C ALA A 71 -4.02 44.72 28.25
N TRP A 72 -3.19 43.77 27.85
CA TRP A 72 -2.50 42.81 28.70
C TRP A 72 -1.00 42.79 28.40
N SER A 73 -0.17 42.81 29.44
CA SER A 73 1.27 42.58 29.35
C SER A 73 1.54 41.07 29.36
N PHE A 74 2.00 40.54 28.24
CA PHE A 74 2.49 39.16 28.14
C PHE A 74 4.02 39.16 28.15
N SER A 75 4.62 38.49 29.13
CA SER A 75 6.06 38.40 29.30
C SER A 75 6.50 36.94 29.30
N VAL A 76 7.62 36.65 28.64
CA VAL A 76 8.22 35.32 28.55
C VAL A 76 9.69 35.42 28.95
N GLN A 77 10.12 34.56 29.86
CA GLN A 77 11.52 34.36 30.22
C GLN A 77 11.89 32.91 29.93
N TYR A 78 12.98 32.64 29.22
CA TYR A 78 13.52 31.29 29.07
C TYR A 78 14.99 31.22 29.45
N GLU A 79 15.39 30.04 29.91
CA GLU A 79 16.72 29.72 30.41
C GLU A 79 17.14 28.33 29.93
N LEU A 80 18.33 28.27 29.35
CA LEU A 80 19.04 27.04 29.02
C LEU A 80 20.13 26.83 30.06
N THR A 81 19.97 25.75 30.82
CA THR A 81 20.82 25.40 31.96
C THR A 81 21.52 24.08 31.70
N ALA A 82 22.81 24.01 32.02
CA ALA A 82 23.57 22.77 32.08
C ALA A 82 23.82 22.40 33.54
N PHE A 83 23.73 21.10 33.87
CA PHE A 83 23.96 20.61 35.23
C PHE A 83 24.64 19.24 35.26
N ARG A 84 25.35 18.95 36.36
CA ARG A 84 25.92 17.63 36.66
C ARG A 84 25.06 16.85 37.66
N GLY A 85 25.02 15.52 37.49
CA GLY A 85 24.26 14.62 38.36
C GLY A 85 22.77 14.97 38.40
N VAL A 86 22.29 15.33 39.60
CA VAL A 86 20.90 15.78 39.85
C VAL A 86 20.79 17.32 39.89
N GLY A 87 21.92 18.05 39.88
CA GLY A 87 21.94 19.51 39.98
C GLY A 87 21.46 20.02 41.35
N ALA A 88 21.93 19.38 42.43
CA ALA A 88 21.44 19.62 43.78
C ALA A 88 22.01 20.92 44.38
N GLU A 89 23.29 21.19 44.16
CA GLU A 89 23.94 22.41 44.66
C GLU A 89 23.94 23.54 43.62
N ALA A 90 24.24 24.76 44.04
CA ALA A 90 24.33 25.92 43.14
C ALA A 90 25.48 25.75 42.14
N ASP A 91 26.62 25.22 42.59
CA ASP A 91 27.83 25.02 41.79
C ASP A 91 27.72 23.84 40.81
N ASP A 92 26.70 22.99 40.97
CA ASP A 92 26.42 21.85 40.06
C ASP A 92 25.75 22.26 38.75
N ARG A 93 25.41 23.55 38.58
CA ARG A 93 24.60 24.04 37.46
C ARG A 93 24.98 25.45 37.04
N PHE A 94 24.86 25.75 35.75
CA PHE A 94 24.97 27.11 35.24
C PHE A 94 24.02 27.36 34.07
N VAL A 95 23.48 28.58 34.01
CA VAL A 95 22.72 29.08 32.87
C VAL A 95 23.72 29.59 31.83
N PHE A 96 23.64 29.07 30.59
CA PHE A 96 24.53 29.49 29.50
C PHE A 96 23.85 30.39 28.47
N ARG A 97 22.50 30.39 28.44
CA ARG A 97 21.70 31.33 27.66
C ARG A 97 20.38 31.58 28.38
N SER A 98 20.07 32.84 28.61
CA SER A 98 18.76 33.27 29.09
C SER A 98 18.32 34.51 28.34
N ARG A 99 17.00 34.70 28.24
CA ARG A 99 16.41 35.92 27.71
C ARG A 99 15.02 36.12 28.28
N SER A 100 14.65 37.37 28.49
CA SER A 100 13.26 37.79 28.73
C SER A 100 12.80 38.76 27.66
N GLY A 101 11.51 38.74 27.36
CA GLY A 101 10.85 39.67 26.46
C GLY A 101 9.40 39.89 26.88
N THR A 102 8.85 41.04 26.49
CA THR A 102 7.49 41.47 26.83
C THR A 102 6.78 41.99 25.58
N SER A 103 5.48 41.76 25.48
CA SER A 103 4.61 42.28 24.41
C SER A 103 3.26 42.70 25.01
N GLU A 104 2.59 43.68 24.40
CA GLU A 104 1.22 44.10 24.73
C GLU A 104 0.24 43.35 23.82
N ILE A 105 -0.73 42.67 24.41
CA ILE A 105 -1.78 41.92 23.72
C ILE A 105 -3.12 42.59 24.05
N LYS A 106 -3.94 42.85 23.03
CA LYS A 106 -5.26 43.48 23.20
C LYS A 106 -6.39 42.48 22.94
N THR A 107 -7.43 42.53 23.77
CA THR A 107 -8.63 41.68 23.66
C THR A 107 -9.90 42.53 23.75
N GLN A 108 -10.96 42.18 23.01
CA GLN A 108 -12.28 42.82 23.17
C GLN A 108 -13.02 42.36 24.43
N GLY A 109 -12.64 41.21 25.00
CA GLY A 109 -13.16 40.70 26.27
C GLY A 109 -12.28 41.07 27.45
N LYS A 110 -12.91 41.24 28.63
CA LYS A 110 -12.26 41.47 29.93
C LYS A 110 -11.62 40.20 30.54
N GLU A 111 -11.77 39.06 29.88
CA GLU A 111 -11.15 37.79 30.28
C GLU A 111 -9.68 37.75 29.88
N PRO A 112 -8.78 37.20 30.72
CA PRO A 112 -7.35 37.14 30.42
C PRO A 112 -7.07 36.17 29.25
N PRO A 113 -6.27 36.57 28.24
CA PRO A 113 -5.98 35.71 27.09
C PRO A 113 -5.12 34.49 27.46
N PHE A 114 -4.34 34.57 28.55
CA PHE A 114 -3.46 33.51 29.04
C PHE A 114 -3.45 33.45 30.58
N PRO A 115 -3.07 32.31 31.19
CA PRO A 115 -2.89 32.19 32.64
C PRO A 115 -1.89 33.20 33.21
N GLU A 116 -2.08 33.62 34.46
CA GLU A 116 -1.24 34.64 35.13
C GLU A 116 0.24 34.23 35.19
N VAL A 117 0.52 32.95 35.48
CA VAL A 117 1.85 32.33 35.42
C VAL A 117 1.72 30.93 34.84
N LYS A 118 2.60 30.56 33.90
CA LYS A 118 2.70 29.21 33.33
C LYS A 118 4.16 28.83 33.12
N VAL A 119 4.60 27.77 33.80
CA VAL A 119 5.97 27.25 33.69
C VAL A 119 6.00 26.07 32.72
N HIS A 120 6.83 26.20 31.68
CA HIS A 120 7.15 25.18 30.70
C HIS A 120 8.56 24.63 30.97
N LYS A 121 8.66 23.42 31.51
CA LYS A 121 9.93 22.73 31.77
C LYS A 121 10.02 21.49 30.88
N LEU A 122 11.04 21.43 30.02
CA LEU A 122 11.30 20.25 29.19
C LEU A 122 12.10 19.20 29.97
N ASP A 123 11.99 17.94 29.55
CA ASP A 123 12.81 16.87 30.11
C ASP A 123 14.30 17.11 29.84
N PRO A 124 15.19 16.84 30.82
CA PRO A 124 16.62 17.05 30.65
C PRO A 124 17.23 16.04 29.68
N VAL A 125 18.03 16.52 28.72
CA VAL A 125 18.79 15.66 27.81
C VAL A 125 20.20 15.42 28.33
N ASN A 126 20.60 14.16 28.45
CA ASN A 126 21.96 13.78 28.84
C ASN A 126 22.92 13.99 27.66
N VAL A 127 23.94 14.84 27.81
CA VAL A 127 24.99 15.15 26.81
C VAL A 127 26.34 14.47 27.11
N SER A 128 26.44 13.68 28.17
CA SER A 128 27.68 13.06 28.65
C SER A 128 28.37 12.18 27.60
N PHE A 129 27.59 11.43 26.80
CA PHE A 129 28.14 10.56 25.76
C PHE A 129 28.97 11.37 24.75
N LEU A 130 28.38 12.42 24.15
CA LEU A 130 29.07 13.31 23.22
C LEU A 130 30.34 13.92 23.81
N LEU A 131 30.30 14.35 25.09
CA LEU A 131 31.43 14.97 25.77
C LEU A 131 32.58 13.99 26.07
N ARG A 132 32.26 12.73 26.39
CA ARG A 132 33.23 11.63 26.57
C ARG A 132 33.83 11.16 25.25
N SER A 133 33.11 11.28 24.13
CA SER A 133 33.57 10.87 22.81
C SER A 133 34.58 11.85 22.15
N LEU A 134 35.11 12.83 22.87
CA LEU A 134 36.09 13.80 22.37
C LEU A 134 37.52 13.42 22.76
N ARG A 135 38.49 13.55 21.85
CA ARG A 135 39.90 13.22 22.14
C ARG A 135 40.51 14.17 23.16
N GLU A 136 41.39 13.68 24.02
CA GLU A 136 42.06 14.50 25.05
C GLU A 136 42.95 15.57 24.41
N ASP A 137 43.82 15.18 23.49
CA ASP A 137 44.82 16.06 22.84
C ASP A 137 44.21 17.07 21.84
N ALA A 138 43.01 16.80 21.33
CA ALA A 138 42.38 17.60 20.28
C ALA A 138 40.86 17.75 20.53
N PRO A 139 40.44 18.75 21.34
CA PRO A 139 39.06 18.86 21.85
C PRO A 139 37.99 19.19 20.79
N GLN A 140 38.38 19.46 19.54
CA GLN A 140 37.46 19.61 18.41
C GLN A 140 37.29 18.31 17.59
N SER A 141 38.05 17.24 17.92
CA SER A 141 38.02 15.95 17.22
C SER A 141 37.33 14.86 18.04
N ALA A 142 36.60 13.98 17.36
CA ALA A 142 36.00 12.80 17.99
C ALA A 142 37.03 11.66 18.13
N GLY A 143 36.96 10.95 19.26
CA GLY A 143 37.72 9.75 19.59
C GLY A 143 36.89 8.47 19.50
N PHE A 144 35.80 8.47 18.73
CA PHE A 144 34.95 7.28 18.57
C PHE A 144 35.63 6.26 17.64
N SER A 145 35.91 5.07 18.17
CA SER A 145 36.53 3.96 17.45
C SER A 145 35.85 2.67 17.87
N ILE A 146 35.68 1.74 16.91
CA ILE A 146 35.06 0.43 17.13
C ILE A 146 36.14 -0.65 17.02
N CYS A 147 36.32 -1.43 18.07
CA CYS A 147 37.21 -2.60 18.01
C CYS A 147 36.58 -3.70 17.14
N ARG A 148 37.15 -3.95 15.96
CA ARG A 148 36.68 -5.00 15.03
C ARG A 148 37.08 -6.41 15.43
N GLU A 149 38.00 -6.54 16.40
CA GLU A 149 38.53 -7.83 16.89
C GLU A 149 37.69 -8.41 18.05
N ASP A 150 36.78 -7.64 18.64
CA ASP A 150 35.86 -8.16 19.65
C ASP A 150 34.89 -9.18 19.01
N ALA A 151 34.76 -10.36 19.61
CA ALA A 151 33.79 -11.38 19.23
C ALA A 151 32.31 -10.91 19.32
N LYS A 152 32.03 -9.81 20.02
CA LYS A 152 30.73 -9.13 20.06
C LYS A 152 30.55 -8.09 18.95
N CYS A 153 31.59 -7.77 18.16
CA CYS A 153 31.47 -6.86 17.04
C CYS A 153 30.47 -7.40 16.01
N ARG A 154 29.54 -6.54 15.60
CA ARG A 154 28.46 -6.84 14.64
C ARG A 154 28.59 -5.91 13.43
N THR A 155 27.60 -5.94 12.54
CA THR A 155 27.50 -4.94 11.47
C THR A 155 27.40 -3.53 12.05
N PRO A 156 27.83 -2.47 11.32
CA PRO A 156 28.00 -1.13 11.88
C PRO A 156 26.80 -0.60 12.67
N THR A 157 25.57 -0.82 12.20
CA THR A 157 24.36 -0.34 12.88
C THR A 157 23.95 -1.16 14.10
N ARG A 158 24.48 -2.39 14.27
CA ARG A 158 24.12 -3.36 15.32
C ARG A 158 25.21 -3.55 16.38
N ASN A 159 26.29 -2.77 16.32
CA ASN A 159 27.30 -2.75 17.37
C ASN A 159 26.76 -1.94 18.57
N SER A 160 26.94 -2.44 19.79
CA SER A 160 26.45 -1.81 21.03
C SER A 160 26.91 -0.36 21.21
N GLU A 161 28.12 -0.02 20.76
CA GLU A 161 28.65 1.35 20.84
C GLU A 161 27.91 2.30 19.90
N VAL A 162 27.57 1.82 18.70
CA VAL A 162 26.81 2.58 17.69
C VAL A 162 25.32 2.63 18.06
N GLU A 163 24.75 1.58 18.63
CA GLU A 163 23.38 1.59 19.17
C GLU A 163 23.25 2.61 20.32
N ALA A 164 24.23 2.68 21.22
CA ALA A 164 24.28 3.70 22.27
C ALA A 164 24.39 5.12 21.70
N SER A 165 25.26 5.33 20.71
CA SER A 165 25.40 6.59 19.97
C SER A 165 24.09 7.02 19.30
N LYS A 166 23.44 6.10 18.56
CA LYS A 166 22.14 6.35 17.90
C LYS A 166 21.05 6.68 18.91
N LYS A 167 20.97 5.97 20.04
CA LYS A 167 20.01 6.28 21.11
C LYS A 167 20.22 7.68 21.67
N HIS A 168 21.48 8.07 21.90
CA HIS A 168 21.84 9.39 22.38
C HIS A 168 21.45 10.50 21.40
N PHE A 169 21.82 10.39 20.12
CA PHE A 169 21.45 11.39 19.11
C PHE A 169 19.94 11.44 18.85
N ALA A 170 19.21 10.32 18.98
CA ALA A 170 17.75 10.32 18.92
C ALA A 170 17.13 11.11 20.09
N GLN A 171 17.63 10.92 21.33
CA GLN A 171 17.19 11.69 22.50
C GLN A 171 17.47 13.19 22.35
N PHE A 172 18.67 13.54 21.85
CA PHE A 172 19.04 14.94 21.59
C PHE A 172 18.19 15.57 20.48
N ARG A 173 17.85 14.81 19.44
CA ARG A 173 16.93 15.24 18.38
C ARG A 173 15.54 15.55 18.93
N THR A 174 14.95 14.65 19.73
CA THR A 174 13.62 14.84 20.33
C THR A 174 13.58 16.02 21.31
N TRP A 175 14.65 16.23 22.09
CA TRP A 175 14.79 17.43 22.93
C TRP A 175 14.80 18.73 22.10
N GLY A 176 15.53 18.74 20.99
CA GLY A 176 15.54 19.87 20.06
C GLY A 176 14.17 20.11 19.40
N GLU A 177 13.49 19.04 18.96
CA GLU A 177 12.14 19.10 18.39
C GLU A 177 11.14 19.72 19.40
N ALA A 178 11.26 19.42 20.69
CA ALA A 178 10.43 20.02 21.75
C ALA A 178 10.69 21.53 21.94
N ILE A 179 11.94 21.99 21.82
CA ILE A 179 12.27 23.44 21.85
C ILE A 179 11.71 24.15 20.61
N ILE A 180 11.85 23.57 19.43
CA ILE A 180 11.29 24.11 18.18
C ILE A 180 9.76 24.23 18.29
N HIS A 181 9.10 23.19 18.79
CA HIS A 181 7.65 23.21 19.04
C HIS A 181 7.27 24.33 20.02
N TYR A 182 7.94 24.45 21.16
CA TYR A 182 7.66 25.51 22.13
C TYR A 182 7.79 26.91 21.52
N GLN A 183 8.88 27.19 20.80
CA GLN A 183 9.10 28.49 20.17
C GLN A 183 8.09 28.78 19.05
N THR A 184 7.69 27.76 18.28
CA THR A 184 6.67 27.89 17.22
C THR A 184 5.30 28.21 17.80
N GLU A 185 4.95 27.58 18.93
CA GLU A 185 3.72 27.89 19.67
C GLU A 185 3.75 29.29 20.29
N MET A 186 4.90 29.76 20.81
CA MET A 186 5.03 31.16 21.28
C MET A 186 4.83 32.15 20.14
N CYS A 187 5.38 31.84 18.96
CA CYS A 187 5.20 32.67 17.77
C CYS A 187 3.72 32.82 17.39
N ARG A 188 2.99 31.71 17.32
CA ARG A 188 1.54 31.67 17.02
C ARG A 188 0.67 32.41 18.04
N LYS A 189 1.04 32.38 19.33
CA LYS A 189 0.28 33.05 20.41
C LYS A 189 0.34 34.58 20.34
N ILE A 190 1.47 35.13 19.90
CA ILE A 190 1.79 36.56 20.05
C ILE A 190 1.50 37.33 18.76
N ASP A 191 1.72 36.70 17.60
CA ASP A 191 1.46 37.33 16.32
C ASP A 191 0.81 36.35 15.33
N SER A 192 -0.48 36.57 15.07
CA SER A 192 -1.27 35.77 14.13
C SER A 192 -1.19 36.26 12.68
N LYS A 193 -0.47 37.36 12.39
CA LYS A 193 -0.42 38.01 11.07
C LYS A 193 0.97 38.14 10.46
N SER A 194 2.06 38.13 11.24
CA SER A 194 3.41 38.40 10.74
C SER A 194 4.24 37.16 10.33
N PHE A 195 3.68 35.94 10.41
CA PHE A 195 4.44 34.71 10.14
C PHE A 195 4.40 34.24 8.67
N GLU A 196 4.92 35.07 7.76
CA GLU A 196 5.18 34.69 6.36
C GLU A 196 6.61 34.18 6.10
N ILE A 197 7.55 34.34 7.05
CA ILE A 197 8.93 33.86 6.92
C ILE A 197 9.07 32.48 7.59
N PRO A 198 9.12 31.38 6.84
CA PRO A 198 9.43 30.08 7.41
C PRO A 198 10.88 30.08 7.91
N VAL A 199 11.08 29.92 9.21
CA VAL A 199 12.41 29.80 9.82
C VAL A 199 12.97 28.41 9.50
N THR A 200 13.60 28.27 8.34
CA THR A 200 14.21 27.01 7.87
C THR A 200 15.72 26.96 8.15
N ALA A 201 16.27 25.75 8.25
CA ALA A 201 17.72 25.48 8.26
C ALA A 201 18.27 25.26 6.84
N GLU A 202 17.53 25.63 5.81
CA GLU A 202 17.94 25.46 4.42
C GLU A 202 19.12 26.38 4.08
N GLY A 203 20.10 25.85 3.35
CA GLY A 203 21.35 26.52 3.03
C GLY A 203 22.49 26.33 4.06
N ILE A 204 22.22 25.74 5.23
CA ILE A 204 23.27 25.40 6.20
C ILE A 204 23.98 24.11 5.78
N PHE A 205 25.32 24.13 5.75
CA PHE A 205 26.13 22.99 5.34
C PHE A 205 26.19 21.91 6.44
N GLN A 206 26.00 20.64 6.05
CA GLN A 206 25.92 19.50 6.98
C GLN A 206 27.13 18.56 6.80
N PRO A 207 28.16 18.64 7.66
CA PRO A 207 29.47 18.03 7.41
C PRO A 207 29.57 16.52 7.76
N VAL A 208 28.47 15.83 8.08
CA VAL A 208 28.53 14.53 8.78
C VAL A 208 29.12 13.39 7.94
N LEU A 209 28.71 13.24 6.68
CA LEU A 209 29.17 12.16 5.81
C LEU A 209 30.66 12.31 5.40
N PRO A 210 31.16 13.54 5.15
CA PRO A 210 32.60 13.83 5.03
C PRO A 210 33.51 13.48 6.23
N LEU A 211 32.98 13.26 7.43
CA LEU A 211 33.76 13.11 8.67
C LEU A 211 34.02 11.65 9.11
N LEU A 212 33.67 10.66 8.29
CA LEU A 212 33.90 9.24 8.57
C LEU A 212 35.30 8.82 8.08
N GLU A 213 36.34 9.22 8.82
CA GLU A 213 37.76 9.02 8.48
C GLU A 213 38.31 7.61 8.83
N ASP A 214 39.41 7.22 8.16
CA ASP A 214 40.32 6.15 8.62
C ASP A 214 41.47 6.76 9.46
N PRO A 215 41.68 6.31 10.70
CA PRO A 215 42.71 6.88 11.58
C PRO A 215 44.15 6.68 11.09
N ASN A 216 44.44 5.75 10.16
CA ASN A 216 45.80 5.54 9.66
C ASN A 216 46.37 6.72 8.84
N THR A 217 45.52 7.65 8.40
CA THR A 217 45.94 8.88 7.70
C THR A 217 46.66 9.89 8.62
N GLN A 218 46.74 9.64 9.93
CA GLN A 218 47.35 10.54 10.92
C GLN A 218 48.89 10.63 10.86
N ALA A 219 49.56 9.83 10.03
CA ALA A 219 51.02 9.67 10.08
C ALA A 219 51.86 10.77 9.40
N MET A 220 51.29 11.71 8.64
CA MET A 220 52.07 12.65 7.79
C MET A 220 51.61 14.12 7.79
N VAL A 221 51.25 14.70 8.94
CA VAL A 221 51.31 16.17 9.12
C VAL A 221 51.86 16.53 10.51
N GLN A 222 53.18 16.69 10.62
CA GLN A 222 53.76 17.42 11.75
C GLN A 222 53.59 18.93 11.50
N VAL A 223 52.89 19.63 12.40
CA VAL A 223 52.80 21.10 12.39
C VAL A 223 53.74 21.65 13.47
N PRO A 224 54.90 22.22 13.11
CA PRO A 224 55.72 22.96 14.07
C PRO A 224 55.16 24.37 14.24
N GLY A 225 54.71 24.69 15.45
CA GLY A 225 54.80 26.01 16.10
C GLY A 225 54.31 27.27 15.38
N SER A 226 53.33 27.95 16.00
CA SER A 226 52.92 29.35 15.80
C SER A 226 52.30 29.72 14.45
N GLY A 227 51.36 30.67 14.48
CA GLY A 227 50.51 30.96 13.34
C GLY A 227 51.20 31.79 12.26
N ASP A 228 51.19 31.27 11.04
CA ASP A 228 50.86 32.02 9.83
C ASP A 228 50.36 31.05 8.74
N LEU A 229 49.92 31.57 7.58
CA LEU A 229 49.26 30.78 6.53
C LEU A 229 50.11 29.61 6.00
N ILE A 230 49.49 28.44 5.85
CA ILE A 230 50.08 27.30 5.12
C ILE A 230 49.89 27.50 3.61
N ASP A 231 50.98 27.30 2.88
CA ASP A 231 51.13 27.56 1.44
C ASP A 231 50.25 26.66 0.55
N LEU A 232 49.72 27.25 -0.54
CA LEU A 232 48.90 26.59 -1.57
C LEU A 232 49.81 26.11 -2.72
N GLY A 233 50.78 25.24 -2.40
CA GLY A 233 52.01 25.12 -3.19
C GLY A 233 52.48 23.74 -3.67
N SER A 234 51.74 22.63 -3.51
CA SER A 234 52.12 21.35 -4.16
C SER A 234 50.94 20.56 -4.74
N GLN A 235 51.06 20.20 -6.02
CA GLN A 235 50.18 19.26 -6.71
C GLN A 235 50.81 17.87 -6.70
N ASP A 236 50.72 17.16 -5.57
CA ASP A 236 51.06 15.73 -5.54
C ASP A 236 49.84 14.89 -5.98
N PRO A 237 50.02 13.91 -6.90
CA PRO A 237 48.90 13.18 -7.51
C PRO A 237 48.36 12.02 -6.66
N GLU A 238 48.95 11.74 -5.49
CA GLU A 238 48.50 10.67 -4.57
C GLU A 238 47.47 11.16 -3.55
N ARG A 239 46.40 11.82 -4.02
CA ARG A 239 45.20 12.01 -3.19
C ARG A 239 44.48 10.68 -3.03
N GLY A 240 44.66 10.04 -1.87
CA GLY A 240 43.87 8.88 -1.48
C GLY A 240 42.36 9.17 -1.56
N ALA A 241 41.55 8.13 -1.76
CA ALA A 241 40.10 8.25 -1.92
C ALA A 241 39.34 8.65 -0.62
N THR A 242 40.07 9.03 0.43
CA THR A 242 39.60 9.44 1.75
C THR A 242 39.93 10.91 1.98
N LEU A 243 39.00 11.65 2.57
CA LEU A 243 39.21 13.06 2.92
C LEU A 243 40.30 13.21 3.98
N SER A 244 41.07 14.30 3.91
CA SER A 244 42.10 14.60 4.90
C SER A 244 41.50 15.33 6.11
N LEU A 245 42.19 15.29 7.25
CA LEU A 245 41.85 16.11 8.43
C LEU A 245 41.84 17.62 8.10
N GLY A 246 42.61 18.06 7.10
CA GLY A 246 42.57 19.43 6.59
C GLY A 246 41.24 19.75 5.91
N ASP A 247 40.68 18.81 5.15
CA ASP A 247 39.39 18.96 4.49
C ASP A 247 38.22 18.82 5.47
N ALA A 248 38.32 17.92 6.46
CA ALA A 248 37.40 17.86 7.59
C ALA A 248 37.30 19.22 8.33
N ASN A 249 38.44 19.86 8.61
CA ASN A 249 38.46 21.19 9.22
C ASN A 249 37.86 22.27 8.30
N ARG A 250 38.08 22.19 6.98
CA ARG A 250 37.41 23.08 6.00
C ARG A 250 35.90 22.88 6.01
N PHE A 251 35.40 21.66 6.06
CA PHE A 251 33.96 21.38 6.15
C PHE A 251 33.32 21.91 7.44
N LEU A 252 34.03 21.86 8.57
CA LEU A 252 33.60 22.50 9.82
C LEU A 252 33.68 24.04 9.78
N GLN A 253 34.61 24.61 9.02
CA GLN A 253 34.66 26.06 8.76
C GLN A 253 33.50 26.51 7.86
N GLU A 254 33.17 25.74 6.82
CA GLU A 254 32.02 26.00 5.94
C GLU A 254 30.68 25.86 6.68
N GLU A 255 30.55 24.87 7.59
CA GLU A 255 29.41 24.77 8.51
C GLU A 255 29.25 26.08 9.30
N ARG A 256 30.30 26.52 10.00
CA ARG A 256 30.29 27.77 10.79
C ARG A 256 29.96 28.98 9.92
N ARG A 257 30.62 29.14 8.77
CA ARG A 257 30.36 30.26 7.84
C ARG A 257 28.91 30.28 7.35
N SER A 258 28.34 29.13 7.01
CA SER A 258 26.94 29.03 6.54
C SER A 258 25.94 29.36 7.65
N LEU A 259 26.23 28.94 8.88
CA LEU A 259 25.40 29.22 10.07
C LEU A 259 25.50 30.71 10.48
N GLU A 260 26.70 31.30 10.45
CA GLU A 260 26.92 32.73 10.69
C GLU A 260 26.25 33.61 9.62
N ALA A 261 26.33 33.23 8.35
CA ALA A 261 25.62 33.90 7.26
C ALA A 261 24.10 33.86 7.50
N LYS A 262 23.54 32.71 7.90
CA LYS A 262 22.12 32.57 8.23
C LYS A 262 21.73 33.43 9.45
N PHE A 263 22.60 33.53 10.46
CA PHE A 263 22.37 34.44 11.59
C PHE A 263 22.35 35.92 11.17
N GLY A 264 23.14 36.30 10.16
CA GLY A 264 23.11 37.63 9.54
C GLY A 264 21.78 37.93 8.84
N GLU A 265 21.24 36.98 8.07
CA GLU A 265 19.90 37.09 7.46
C GLU A 265 18.81 37.27 8.52
N LEU A 266 18.82 36.45 9.58
CA LEU A 266 17.82 36.53 10.66
C LEU A 266 17.91 37.85 11.44
N ALA A 267 19.11 38.42 11.61
CA ALA A 267 19.31 39.72 12.25
C ALA A 267 18.81 40.92 11.41
N GLN A 268 18.55 40.72 10.11
CA GLN A 268 17.89 41.70 9.24
C GLN A 268 16.37 41.50 9.20
N ALA A 269 15.91 40.25 9.28
CA ALA A 269 14.49 39.90 9.17
C ALA A 269 13.69 40.08 10.47
N PHE A 270 14.33 39.94 11.65
CA PHE A 270 13.69 40.02 12.96
C PHE A 270 14.14 41.24 13.76
N PRO A 271 13.26 41.84 14.60
CA PRO A 271 13.65 42.94 15.48
C PRO A 271 14.73 42.51 16.46
N GLN A 272 15.62 43.43 16.85
CA GLN A 272 16.76 43.13 17.72
C GLN A 272 16.44 43.23 19.22
N SER A 273 15.43 44.03 19.61
CA SER A 273 15.07 44.28 21.00
C SER A 273 13.61 44.74 21.15
N GLY A 274 13.02 44.54 22.33
CA GLY A 274 11.72 45.13 22.69
C GLY A 274 10.47 44.30 22.36
N SER A 275 10.62 43.14 21.72
CA SER A 275 9.54 42.15 21.50
C SER A 275 9.88 40.82 22.19
N VAL A 276 8.88 39.97 22.42
CA VAL A 276 9.10 38.58 22.84
C VAL A 276 9.87 37.80 21.77
N ILE A 277 9.54 38.01 20.50
CA ILE A 277 10.17 37.35 19.34
C ILE A 277 11.22 38.31 18.74
N THR A 278 12.50 37.91 18.77
CA THR A 278 13.61 38.65 18.17
C THR A 278 14.54 37.73 17.39
N ALA A 279 15.57 38.30 16.77
CA ALA A 279 16.62 37.52 16.10
C ALA A 279 17.24 36.44 17.00
N ALA A 280 17.28 36.64 18.33
CA ALA A 280 17.79 35.66 19.28
C ALA A 280 16.96 34.36 19.35
N GLU A 281 15.63 34.44 19.23
CA GLU A 281 14.73 33.29 19.18
C GLU A 281 14.86 32.58 17.83
N ALA A 282 14.90 33.35 16.73
CA ALA A 282 15.07 32.79 15.40
C ALA A 282 16.42 32.03 15.26
N GLN A 283 17.51 32.59 15.79
CA GLN A 283 18.82 31.93 15.85
C GLN A 283 18.78 30.65 16.70
N LEU A 284 18.05 30.64 17.83
CA LEU A 284 17.87 29.44 18.66
C LEU A 284 17.12 28.35 17.89
N VAL A 285 16.04 28.70 17.19
CA VAL A 285 15.26 27.77 16.36
C VAL A 285 16.11 27.20 15.22
N VAL A 286 16.80 28.04 14.45
CA VAL A 286 17.68 27.59 13.36
C VAL A 286 18.83 26.71 13.85
N THR A 287 19.47 27.05 14.97
CA THR A 287 20.52 26.20 15.56
C THR A 287 19.96 24.83 15.96
N THR A 288 18.74 24.80 16.50
CA THR A 288 18.10 23.56 16.96
C THR A 288 17.61 22.70 15.78
N LEU A 289 17.16 23.33 14.69
CA LEU A 289 16.86 22.65 13.43
C LEU A 289 18.14 22.04 12.81
N HIS A 290 19.25 22.77 12.81
CA HIS A 290 20.54 22.25 12.35
C HIS A 290 21.04 21.10 13.24
N CYS A 291 20.91 21.19 14.56
CA CYS A 291 21.15 20.06 15.48
C CYS A 291 20.33 18.81 15.10
N ARG A 292 19.04 18.97 14.80
CA ARG A 292 18.15 17.88 14.38
C ARG A 292 18.63 17.24 13.09
N ASP A 293 19.01 18.06 12.11
CA ASP A 293 19.41 17.61 10.78
C ASP A 293 20.78 16.92 10.77
N VAL A 294 21.75 17.43 11.56
CA VAL A 294 23.03 16.75 11.83
C VAL A 294 22.80 15.37 12.47
N CYS A 295 21.89 15.25 13.45
CA CYS A 295 21.55 13.96 14.06
C CYS A 295 20.85 13.01 13.08
N ARG A 296 20.04 13.53 12.15
CA ARG A 296 19.42 12.73 11.07
C ARG A 296 20.48 12.24 10.08
N GLN A 297 21.34 13.14 9.60
CA GLN A 297 22.40 12.82 8.63
C GLN A 297 23.37 11.78 9.18
N TYR A 298 23.61 11.74 10.49
CA TYR A 298 24.39 10.69 11.15
C TYR A 298 23.74 9.30 11.01
N ASP A 299 22.45 9.17 11.33
CA ASP A 299 21.74 7.89 11.17
C ASP A 299 21.65 7.46 9.69
N GLU A 300 21.42 8.41 8.78
CA GLU A 300 21.43 8.15 7.33
C GLU A 300 22.81 7.69 6.83
N SER A 301 23.89 8.30 7.31
CA SER A 301 25.27 7.90 6.97
C SER A 301 25.60 6.48 7.46
N LEU A 302 25.17 6.12 8.67
CA LEU A 302 25.33 4.75 9.19
C LEU A 302 24.52 3.73 8.36
N ARG A 303 23.28 4.06 7.99
CA ARG A 303 22.44 3.21 7.11
C ARG A 303 23.03 3.07 5.71
N TYR A 304 23.64 4.13 5.17
CA TYR A 304 24.34 4.10 3.89
C TYR A 304 25.52 3.12 3.93
N VAL A 305 26.39 3.20 4.95
CA VAL A 305 27.52 2.26 5.13
C VAL A 305 27.02 0.81 5.30
N GLU A 306 25.99 0.56 6.12
CA GLU A 306 25.38 -0.77 6.27
C GLU A 306 24.85 -1.31 4.93
N THR A 307 24.18 -0.46 4.14
CA THR A 307 23.63 -0.82 2.83
C THR A 307 24.73 -1.11 1.80
N MET A 308 25.78 -0.29 1.77
CA MET A 308 26.96 -0.50 0.93
C MET A 308 27.64 -1.83 1.26
N LEU A 309 27.89 -2.12 2.54
CA LEU A 309 28.47 -3.39 2.98
C LEU A 309 27.57 -4.58 2.64
N ARG A 310 26.24 -4.44 2.75
CA ARG A 310 25.28 -5.47 2.34
C ARG A 310 25.34 -5.76 0.84
N ILE A 311 25.45 -4.72 -0.01
CA ILE A 311 25.60 -4.87 -1.46
C ILE A 311 26.93 -5.56 -1.79
N GLN A 312 28.03 -5.16 -1.15
CA GLN A 312 29.34 -5.80 -1.32
C GLN A 312 29.31 -7.27 -0.88
N LEU A 313 28.67 -7.59 0.25
CA LEU A 313 28.51 -8.97 0.72
C LEU A 313 27.67 -9.81 -0.26
N GLN A 314 26.58 -9.25 -0.79
CA GLN A 314 25.75 -9.89 -1.81
C GLN A 314 26.52 -10.13 -3.11
N ALA A 315 27.36 -9.19 -3.53
CA ALA A 315 28.23 -9.35 -4.70
C ALA A 315 29.32 -10.42 -4.47
N ALA A 316 29.91 -10.49 -3.26
CA ALA A 316 30.94 -11.47 -2.91
C ALA A 316 30.40 -12.91 -2.77
N ILE A 317 29.19 -13.08 -2.21
CA ILE A 317 28.53 -14.39 -2.09
C ILE A 317 27.82 -14.78 -3.40
N GLY A 318 27.38 -13.80 -4.18
CA GLY A 318 26.72 -13.98 -5.48
C GLY A 318 25.24 -14.40 -5.42
N LYS A 319 24.68 -14.69 -4.24
CA LYS A 319 23.28 -15.10 -4.06
C LYS A 319 22.66 -14.54 -2.78
N GLN A 320 21.40 -14.15 -2.86
CA GLN A 320 20.52 -13.86 -1.73
C GLN A 320 19.32 -14.81 -1.81
N VAL A 321 18.97 -15.49 -0.72
CA VAL A 321 17.73 -16.29 -0.66
C VAL A 321 16.56 -15.34 -0.45
N SER A 322 15.63 -15.32 -1.41
CA SER A 322 14.35 -14.63 -1.32
C SER A 322 13.23 -15.56 -0.84
N PRO A 323 12.06 -15.02 -0.43
CA PRO A 323 10.89 -15.85 -0.15
C PRO A 323 10.45 -16.69 -1.35
N LYS A 324 10.66 -16.19 -2.58
CA LYS A 324 10.37 -16.95 -3.80
C LYS A 324 11.29 -18.17 -3.94
N ASP A 325 12.59 -17.99 -3.76
CA ASP A 325 13.55 -19.12 -3.82
C ASP A 325 13.20 -20.20 -2.78
N PHE A 326 12.71 -19.78 -1.60
CA PHE A 326 12.23 -20.70 -0.58
C PHE A 326 10.92 -21.41 -0.98
N ALA A 327 9.96 -20.71 -1.58
CA ALA A 327 8.74 -21.31 -2.11
C ALA A 327 9.02 -22.32 -3.23
N ASP A 328 9.94 -22.00 -4.15
CA ASP A 328 10.39 -22.88 -5.23
C ASP A 328 11.12 -24.12 -4.65
N TYR A 329 11.98 -23.92 -3.64
CA TYR A 329 12.63 -25.01 -2.90
C TYR A 329 11.62 -25.94 -2.22
N MET A 330 10.61 -25.39 -1.55
CA MET A 330 9.55 -26.18 -0.89
C MET A 330 8.68 -26.92 -1.91
N SER A 331 8.38 -26.30 -3.05
CA SER A 331 7.62 -26.92 -4.15
C SER A 331 8.37 -28.06 -4.84
N PHE A 332 9.71 -28.03 -4.83
CA PHE A 332 10.54 -29.15 -5.29
C PHE A 332 10.60 -30.30 -4.26
N HIS A 333 10.70 -29.97 -2.96
CA HIS A 333 10.79 -30.99 -1.91
C HIS A 333 9.45 -31.64 -1.57
N SER A 334 8.33 -30.91 -1.66
CA SER A 334 6.99 -31.46 -1.42
C SER A 334 6.67 -32.63 -2.34
N ARG A 335 7.09 -32.56 -3.62
CA ARG A 335 7.00 -33.65 -4.61
C ARG A 335 7.81 -34.91 -4.27
N LYS A 336 8.71 -34.84 -3.29
CA LYS A 336 9.50 -35.99 -2.81
C LYS A 336 9.07 -36.48 -1.43
N LEU A 337 8.47 -35.59 -0.62
CA LEU A 337 8.07 -35.87 0.76
C LEU A 337 6.63 -36.40 0.86
N PHE A 338 5.74 -35.96 -0.02
CA PHE A 338 4.36 -36.40 -0.06
C PHE A 338 4.13 -37.38 -1.22
N ALA A 339 3.28 -38.38 -1.00
CA ALA A 339 2.67 -39.13 -2.09
C ALA A 339 1.71 -38.23 -2.89
N ASP A 340 1.46 -38.54 -4.16
CA ASP A 340 0.70 -37.69 -5.08
C ASP A 340 -0.68 -37.25 -4.55
N ALA A 341 -1.34 -38.10 -3.76
CA ALA A 341 -2.64 -37.79 -3.12
C ALA A 341 -2.58 -36.71 -2.02
N PHE A 342 -1.41 -36.47 -1.42
CA PHE A 342 -1.19 -35.50 -0.34
C PHE A 342 -0.27 -34.33 -0.75
N ALA A 343 0.26 -34.36 -1.97
CA ALA A 343 1.11 -33.30 -2.50
C ALA A 343 0.31 -32.00 -2.65
N PRO A 344 0.86 -30.82 -2.29
CA PRO A 344 0.17 -29.55 -2.48
C PRO A 344 -0.19 -29.28 -3.95
N GLN A 345 -1.46 -28.97 -4.20
CA GLN A 345 -2.02 -28.70 -5.52
C GLN A 345 -2.34 -27.20 -5.68
N PRO A 346 -2.24 -26.62 -6.89
CA PRO A 346 -2.64 -25.24 -7.12
C PRO A 346 -4.13 -25.03 -6.78
N PHE A 347 -4.45 -23.97 -6.03
CA PHE A 347 -5.83 -23.55 -5.79
C PHE A 347 -6.43 -23.02 -7.09
N CYS A 348 -6.98 -23.94 -7.89
CA CYS A 348 -7.64 -23.66 -9.16
C CYS A 348 -8.77 -24.69 -9.36
N PHE A 349 -9.99 -24.32 -8.98
CA PHE A 349 -11.17 -25.15 -9.16
C PHE A 349 -11.80 -24.92 -10.54
N ALA A 350 -11.97 -25.99 -11.32
CA ALA A 350 -12.63 -25.97 -12.61
C ALA A 350 -14.14 -26.19 -12.44
N VAL A 351 -14.92 -25.12 -12.63
CA VAL A 351 -16.36 -25.10 -12.41
C VAL A 351 -17.07 -25.83 -13.56
N ARG A 352 -17.53 -27.06 -13.32
CA ARG A 352 -18.20 -27.94 -14.32
C ARG A 352 -19.38 -28.71 -13.73
N ARG A 353 -20.34 -29.10 -14.58
CA ARG A 353 -21.55 -29.86 -14.18
C ARG A 353 -21.23 -31.32 -13.79
N SER A 354 -20.34 -31.95 -14.54
CA SER A 354 -19.81 -33.29 -14.28
C SER A 354 -18.46 -33.47 -14.97
N GLU A 355 -17.75 -34.56 -14.70
CA GLU A 355 -16.44 -34.86 -15.31
C GLU A 355 -16.45 -34.85 -16.84
N LEU A 356 -17.57 -35.24 -17.46
CA LEU A 356 -17.75 -35.32 -18.92
C LEU A 356 -18.02 -33.96 -19.58
N HIS A 357 -18.34 -32.92 -18.80
CA HIS A 357 -18.66 -31.59 -19.31
C HIS A 357 -17.43 -30.68 -19.36
N SER A 358 -17.32 -29.88 -20.43
CA SER A 358 -16.37 -28.76 -20.46
C SER A 358 -16.65 -27.81 -19.28
N PRO A 359 -15.61 -27.30 -18.59
CA PRO A 359 -15.81 -26.33 -17.53
C PRO A 359 -16.45 -25.05 -18.06
N GLU A 360 -17.43 -24.57 -17.29
CA GLU A 360 -18.14 -23.31 -17.48
C GLU A 360 -17.29 -22.13 -16.96
N GLY A 361 -16.38 -22.35 -16.00
CA GLY A 361 -15.48 -21.33 -15.49
C GLY A 361 -14.31 -21.91 -14.69
N THR A 362 -13.48 -21.03 -14.15
CA THR A 362 -12.44 -21.37 -13.17
C THR A 362 -12.44 -20.38 -12.02
N VAL A 363 -12.16 -20.86 -10.81
CA VAL A 363 -11.95 -20.00 -9.63
C VAL A 363 -10.62 -20.38 -8.98
N SER A 364 -9.73 -19.40 -8.81
CA SER A 364 -8.38 -19.58 -8.31
C SER A 364 -8.03 -18.53 -7.25
N ILE A 365 -7.09 -18.86 -6.36
CA ILE A 365 -6.43 -17.88 -5.50
C ILE A 365 -5.01 -17.75 -6.02
N GLU A 366 -4.64 -16.55 -6.47
CA GLU A 366 -3.42 -16.28 -7.22
C GLU A 366 -2.50 -15.34 -6.46
N THR A 367 -1.19 -15.59 -6.53
CA THR A 367 -0.16 -14.60 -6.21
C THR A 367 0.39 -14.08 -7.52
N GLY A 368 0.14 -12.80 -7.83
CA GLY A 368 0.50 -12.24 -9.13
C GLY A 368 -0.33 -12.85 -10.25
N ALA A 369 0.22 -13.87 -10.94
CA ALA A 369 -0.41 -14.57 -12.06
C ALA A 369 -0.45 -16.10 -11.90
N GLU A 370 0.10 -16.64 -10.80
CA GLU A 370 0.19 -18.09 -10.56
C GLU A 370 -0.73 -18.51 -9.40
N PRO A 371 -1.52 -19.58 -9.55
CA PRO A 371 -2.33 -20.13 -8.46
C PRO A 371 -1.48 -20.62 -7.28
N VAL A 372 -1.92 -20.32 -6.07
CA VAL A 372 -1.21 -20.64 -4.83
C VAL A 372 -1.31 -22.14 -4.53
N PRO A 373 -0.20 -22.84 -4.20
CA PRO A 373 -0.25 -24.24 -3.80
C PRO A 373 -0.90 -24.40 -2.42
N THR A 374 -1.87 -25.32 -2.32
CA THR A 374 -2.62 -25.65 -1.11
C THR A 374 -2.69 -27.16 -0.92
N MET A 375 -2.75 -27.62 0.32
CA MET A 375 -3.11 -29.02 0.61
C MET A 375 -4.63 -29.12 0.53
N VAL A 376 -5.15 -30.10 -0.20
CA VAL A 376 -6.59 -30.24 -0.49
C VAL A 376 -7.11 -31.54 0.08
N ALA A 377 -8.20 -31.47 0.83
CA ALA A 377 -9.04 -32.63 1.16
C ALA A 377 -10.42 -32.44 0.52
N GLN A 378 -10.86 -33.42 -0.27
CA GLN A 378 -12.18 -33.44 -0.90
C GLN A 378 -13.09 -34.41 -0.16
N THR A 379 -14.30 -33.97 0.15
CA THR A 379 -15.36 -34.75 0.78
C THR A 379 -16.65 -34.57 -0.02
N GLU A 380 -17.43 -35.63 -0.22
CA GLU A 380 -18.77 -35.50 -0.79
C GLU A 380 -19.75 -34.99 0.29
N ALA A 381 -20.69 -34.11 -0.05
CA ALA A 381 -21.62 -33.60 0.96
C ALA A 381 -22.66 -34.64 1.37
N SER A 382 -22.61 -34.99 2.65
CA SER A 382 -23.56 -35.84 3.36
C SER A 382 -24.79 -35.09 3.89
N TRP A 383 -24.70 -33.77 4.14
CA TRP A 383 -25.81 -32.91 4.57
C TRP A 383 -25.89 -31.59 3.79
N PRO A 384 -27.08 -30.96 3.72
CA PRO A 384 -27.22 -29.59 3.25
C PRO A 384 -26.62 -28.57 4.23
N MET A 385 -25.97 -27.56 3.67
CA MET A 385 -25.68 -26.31 4.37
C MET A 385 -26.73 -25.26 4.01
N GLU A 386 -26.98 -24.31 4.89
CA GLU A 386 -27.94 -23.23 4.70
C GLU A 386 -27.29 -21.84 4.88
N PHE A 387 -27.85 -20.86 4.18
CA PHE A 387 -27.61 -19.44 4.46
C PHE A 387 -28.92 -18.65 4.34
N ALA A 388 -29.03 -17.56 5.09
CA ALA A 388 -30.17 -16.65 4.97
C ALA A 388 -30.00 -15.75 3.74
N LEU A 389 -31.05 -15.60 2.93
CA LEU A 389 -31.16 -14.51 1.96
C LEU A 389 -31.67 -13.24 2.65
N ASN A 390 -32.69 -13.38 3.49
CA ASN A 390 -33.22 -12.30 4.32
C ASN A 390 -33.74 -12.87 5.66
N ALA A 391 -34.37 -12.03 6.48
CA ALA A 391 -34.86 -12.42 7.80
C ALA A 391 -35.97 -13.50 7.80
N SER A 392 -36.57 -13.83 6.64
CA SER A 392 -37.66 -14.80 6.50
C SER A 392 -37.39 -15.96 5.53
N SER A 393 -36.31 -15.93 4.75
CA SER A 393 -35.95 -17.00 3.81
C SER A 393 -34.49 -17.48 3.95
N SER A 394 -34.33 -18.79 4.13
CA SER A 394 -33.06 -19.49 3.97
C SER A 394 -33.00 -20.25 2.65
N VAL A 395 -31.80 -20.44 2.13
CA VAL A 395 -31.49 -21.29 0.98
C VAL A 395 -30.61 -22.43 1.48
N SER A 396 -31.05 -23.66 1.24
CA SER A 396 -30.26 -24.87 1.44
C SER A 396 -29.51 -25.25 0.15
N PHE A 397 -28.27 -25.71 0.31
CA PHE A 397 -27.42 -26.15 -0.79
C PHE A 397 -26.63 -27.41 -0.41
N VAL A 398 -26.35 -28.25 -1.42
CA VAL A 398 -25.58 -29.50 -1.32
C VAL A 398 -24.60 -29.51 -2.49
N GLY A 399 -23.34 -29.90 -2.26
CA GLY A 399 -22.31 -29.98 -3.30
C GLY A 399 -20.99 -30.51 -2.76
N GLN A 400 -20.01 -30.79 -3.61
CA GLN A 400 -18.71 -31.28 -3.15
C GLN A 400 -18.01 -30.24 -2.24
N HIS A 401 -17.50 -30.70 -1.10
CA HIS A 401 -16.80 -29.86 -0.13
C HIS A 401 -15.28 -30.01 -0.31
N TYR A 402 -14.60 -28.88 -0.44
CA TYR A 402 -13.15 -28.80 -0.60
C TYR A 402 -12.53 -28.02 0.56
N LEU A 403 -11.78 -28.71 1.40
CA LEU A 403 -11.00 -28.09 2.47
C LEU A 403 -9.59 -27.81 1.96
N HIS A 404 -9.21 -26.53 1.91
CA HIS A 404 -7.89 -26.08 1.48
C HIS A 404 -7.10 -25.55 2.68
N ALA A 405 -5.87 -26.05 2.86
CA ALA A 405 -4.90 -25.51 3.81
C ALA A 405 -3.75 -24.81 3.07
N PHE A 406 -3.39 -23.61 3.51
CA PHE A 406 -2.31 -22.80 2.95
C PHE A 406 -1.27 -22.43 4.02
N LEU A 407 0.00 -22.54 3.67
CA LEU A 407 1.13 -22.17 4.53
C LEU A 407 1.99 -21.10 3.83
N SER A 408 1.88 -19.85 4.28
CA SER A 408 2.74 -18.76 3.83
C SER A 408 4.06 -18.72 4.61
N HIS A 409 5.08 -18.15 3.98
CA HIS A 409 6.43 -18.03 4.54
C HIS A 409 6.86 -16.58 4.43
N GLN A 410 7.25 -15.95 5.55
CA GLN A 410 7.66 -14.55 5.59
C GLN A 410 9.05 -14.40 6.20
N PHE A 411 9.88 -13.54 5.61
CA PHE A 411 11.23 -13.28 6.12
C PHE A 411 11.24 -11.99 6.95
N ILE A 412 11.85 -12.03 8.13
CA ILE A 412 11.90 -10.91 9.10
C ILE A 412 12.36 -9.58 8.45
N THR A 413 13.22 -9.65 7.44
CA THR A 413 13.73 -8.47 6.72
C THR A 413 12.69 -7.70 5.91
N GLU A 414 11.56 -8.31 5.54
CA GLU A 414 10.53 -7.65 4.72
C GLU A 414 9.81 -6.51 5.47
N GLY A 415 9.69 -6.62 6.80
CA GLY A 415 9.11 -5.59 7.65
C GLY A 415 9.99 -4.35 7.87
N LEU A 416 11.31 -4.46 7.62
CA LEU A 416 12.29 -3.38 7.83
C LEU A 416 12.61 -2.58 6.56
N PHE A 417 12.43 -3.18 5.38
CA PHE A 417 12.74 -2.59 4.08
C PHE A 417 11.53 -2.58 3.14
N GLY A 418 10.36 -2.20 3.66
CA GLY A 418 9.17 -1.82 2.87
C GLY A 418 8.76 -2.80 1.76
N SER A 419 9.11 -4.08 1.90
CA SER A 419 8.99 -5.04 0.81
C SER A 419 7.53 -5.45 0.68
N SER A 420 7.02 -5.50 -0.56
CA SER A 420 5.59 -5.66 -0.83
C SER A 420 5.05 -6.93 -0.16
N LYS A 421 4.13 -6.77 0.80
CA LYS A 421 3.30 -7.88 1.29
C LYS A 421 2.78 -8.65 0.08
N GLN A 422 2.97 -9.97 0.07
CA GLN A 422 2.51 -10.83 -1.01
C GLN A 422 1.01 -10.60 -1.24
N ALA A 423 0.66 -10.05 -2.40
CA ALA A 423 -0.70 -9.63 -2.70
C ALA A 423 -1.48 -10.82 -3.27
N PHE A 424 -2.31 -11.44 -2.43
CA PHE A 424 -3.20 -12.53 -2.81
C PHE A 424 -4.44 -11.97 -3.50
N ARG A 425 -4.94 -12.68 -4.52
CA ARG A 425 -6.15 -12.31 -5.25
C ARG A 425 -7.04 -13.53 -5.45
N LEU A 426 -8.32 -13.42 -5.08
CA LEU A 426 -9.34 -14.37 -5.51
C LEU A 426 -9.75 -13.99 -6.93
N VAL A 427 -9.49 -14.86 -7.90
CA VAL A 427 -9.79 -14.63 -9.32
C VAL A 427 -10.84 -15.64 -9.79
N SER A 428 -11.92 -15.13 -10.37
CA SER A 428 -13.01 -15.92 -10.93
C SER A 428 -13.21 -15.56 -12.40
N ARG A 429 -13.12 -16.57 -13.28
CA ARG A 429 -13.16 -16.41 -14.74
C ARG A 429 -14.29 -17.25 -15.32
N ALA A 430 -15.25 -16.62 -15.98
CA ALA A 430 -16.25 -17.33 -16.79
C ALA A 430 -15.70 -17.61 -18.19
N ARG A 431 -16.08 -18.75 -18.79
CA ARG A 431 -15.92 -18.98 -20.23
C ARG A 431 -16.98 -18.19 -21.05
N GLN A 432 -16.96 -18.39 -22.37
CA GLN A 432 -17.97 -17.82 -23.25
C GLN A 432 -19.32 -18.54 -23.04
N PHE A 433 -20.43 -17.78 -22.99
CA PHE A 433 -21.78 -18.33 -22.82
C PHE A 433 -22.00 -19.15 -21.55
N SER A 434 -21.20 -18.93 -20.52
CA SER A 434 -21.41 -19.47 -19.17
C SER A 434 -21.73 -18.36 -18.18
N SER A 435 -22.35 -18.76 -17.07
CA SER A 435 -22.68 -17.87 -15.96
C SER A 435 -22.69 -18.65 -14.64
N MET A 436 -22.06 -18.08 -13.62
CA MET A 436 -21.96 -18.66 -12.27
C MET A 436 -22.08 -17.57 -11.21
N ILE A 437 -22.62 -17.94 -10.04
CA ILE A 437 -22.61 -17.09 -8.85
C ILE A 437 -21.46 -17.55 -7.95
N VAL A 438 -20.65 -16.60 -7.50
CA VAL A 438 -19.61 -16.81 -6.50
C VAL A 438 -20.01 -16.05 -5.24
N LEU A 439 -20.27 -16.79 -4.17
CA LEU A 439 -20.54 -16.26 -2.84
C LEU A 439 -19.27 -16.38 -2.00
N VAL A 440 -18.90 -15.31 -1.30
CA VAL A 440 -17.71 -15.26 -0.45
C VAL A 440 -18.14 -14.87 0.95
N GLY A 441 -17.70 -15.63 1.96
CA GLY A 441 -18.26 -15.56 3.30
C GLY A 441 -17.45 -16.28 4.36
N ARG A 442 -18.12 -16.65 5.45
CA ARG A 442 -17.55 -17.43 6.56
C ARG A 442 -18.39 -18.68 6.81
N VAL A 443 -17.75 -19.74 7.29
CA VAL A 443 -18.44 -20.94 7.79
C VAL A 443 -18.65 -20.75 9.29
N VAL A 444 -19.91 -20.67 9.74
CA VAL A 444 -20.27 -20.36 11.13
C VAL A 444 -20.58 -21.62 11.94
N SER A 445 -21.03 -22.69 11.28
CA SER A 445 -21.26 -24.01 11.87
C SER A 445 -21.06 -25.09 10.80
N SER A 446 -21.20 -26.36 11.16
CA SER A 446 -21.22 -27.47 10.19
C SER A 446 -22.36 -27.37 9.16
N THR A 447 -23.42 -26.62 9.44
CA THR A 447 -24.62 -26.48 8.58
C THR A 447 -24.91 -25.04 8.15
N THR A 448 -24.16 -24.03 8.60
CA THR A 448 -24.48 -22.62 8.38
C THR A 448 -23.33 -21.85 7.74
N PHE A 449 -23.62 -21.21 6.60
CA PHE A 449 -22.73 -20.31 5.88
C PHE A 449 -23.23 -18.86 6.00
N ASP A 450 -22.30 -17.93 6.24
CA ASP A 450 -22.54 -16.47 6.33
C ASP A 450 -21.96 -15.77 5.09
N PRO A 451 -22.78 -15.55 4.03
CA PRO A 451 -22.34 -14.87 2.81
C PRO A 451 -22.15 -13.37 3.06
N LYS A 452 -20.94 -12.85 2.80
CA LYS A 452 -20.61 -11.43 2.96
C LYS A 452 -20.65 -10.64 1.66
N GLN A 453 -20.30 -11.29 0.56
CA GLN A 453 -20.30 -10.71 -0.78
C GLN A 453 -20.74 -11.76 -1.80
N ALA A 454 -21.46 -11.34 -2.84
CA ALA A 454 -21.96 -12.20 -3.89
C ALA A 454 -21.73 -11.56 -5.26
N PHE A 455 -21.28 -12.37 -6.22
CA PHE A 455 -20.92 -11.89 -7.56
C PHE A 455 -21.44 -12.82 -8.65
N ILE A 456 -22.02 -12.25 -9.70
CA ILE A 456 -22.40 -12.98 -10.92
C ILE A 456 -21.30 -12.75 -11.97
N VAL A 457 -20.61 -13.82 -12.34
CA VAL A 457 -19.53 -13.82 -13.36
C VAL A 457 -20.05 -14.54 -14.60
N GLN A 458 -19.97 -13.91 -15.78
CA GLN A 458 -20.60 -14.39 -17.01
C GLN A 458 -19.80 -14.02 -18.27
N ASN A 459 -19.98 -14.78 -19.37
CA ASN A 459 -19.58 -14.37 -20.74
C ASN A 459 -18.15 -13.79 -20.90
N LYS A 460 -17.10 -14.55 -20.53
CA LYS A 460 -15.68 -14.11 -20.53
C LYS A 460 -15.31 -13.02 -19.52
N ASP A 461 -16.17 -12.73 -18.55
CA ASP A 461 -15.80 -11.85 -17.44
C ASP A 461 -14.70 -12.50 -16.57
N GLU A 462 -13.76 -11.67 -16.15
CA GLU A 462 -12.74 -11.96 -15.15
C GLU A 462 -12.93 -11.00 -13.97
N LEU A 463 -13.18 -11.55 -12.78
CA LEU A 463 -13.34 -10.82 -11.52
C LEU A 463 -12.15 -11.16 -10.62
N SER A 464 -11.43 -10.14 -10.16
CA SER A 464 -10.28 -10.24 -9.26
C SER A 464 -10.52 -9.41 -8.00
N ILE A 465 -10.52 -10.04 -6.83
CA ILE A 465 -10.71 -9.40 -5.52
C ILE A 465 -9.43 -9.57 -4.71
N GLY A 466 -8.90 -8.49 -4.13
CA GLY A 466 -7.73 -8.57 -3.25
C GLY A 466 -8.06 -9.30 -1.94
N LEU A 467 -7.11 -10.09 -1.45
CA LEU A 467 -7.17 -10.76 -0.15
C LEU A 467 -6.10 -10.17 0.77
N GLU A 468 -6.54 -9.64 1.90
CA GLU A 468 -5.70 -9.12 2.98
C GLU A 468 -5.50 -10.19 4.04
N LEU A 469 -4.26 -10.33 4.51
CA LEU A 469 -3.86 -11.25 5.57
C LEU A 469 -3.57 -10.47 6.85
N SER A 470 -4.26 -10.81 7.94
CA SER A 470 -3.97 -10.32 9.29
C SER A 470 -3.53 -11.47 10.19
N THR A 471 -2.35 -11.35 10.79
CA THR A 471 -1.74 -12.41 11.60
C THR A 471 -2.22 -12.35 13.05
N ILE A 472 -2.67 -13.48 13.58
CA ILE A 472 -2.97 -13.68 15.00
C ILE A 472 -1.65 -14.03 15.73
N PRO A 473 -1.45 -13.60 17.00
CA PRO A 473 -0.34 -14.09 17.83
C PRO A 473 -0.31 -15.62 17.94
N THR A 474 0.88 -16.21 18.03
CA THR A 474 1.03 -17.66 18.21
C THR A 474 0.39 -18.15 19.50
N ALA A 475 0.04 -19.46 19.57
CA ALA A 475 -0.56 -20.05 20.78
C ALA A 475 0.33 -19.81 22.02
N ARG A 476 1.64 -19.89 21.85
CA ARG A 476 2.63 -19.63 22.90
C ARG A 476 2.71 -18.17 23.30
N GLU A 477 2.91 -17.24 22.35
CA GLU A 477 2.92 -15.78 22.65
C GLU A 477 1.64 -15.35 23.37
N PHE A 478 0.50 -15.93 22.97
CA PHE A 478 -0.77 -15.68 23.62
C PHE A 478 -0.84 -16.26 25.04
N ARG A 479 -0.38 -17.51 25.24
CA ARG A 479 -0.36 -18.15 26.57
C ARG A 479 0.52 -17.35 27.55
N ASP A 480 1.73 -17.01 27.12
CA ASP A 480 2.70 -16.24 27.91
C ASP A 480 2.14 -14.84 28.24
N ALA A 481 1.37 -14.22 27.33
CA ALA A 481 0.72 -12.93 27.55
C ALA A 481 -0.49 -12.96 28.51
N ILE A 482 -1.17 -14.09 28.66
CA ILE A 482 -2.33 -14.22 29.58
C ILE A 482 -1.95 -14.80 30.95
N GLU A 483 -0.74 -15.34 31.13
CA GLU A 483 -0.31 -16.00 32.38
C GLU A 483 -0.40 -15.06 33.60
N SER A 484 -0.13 -13.76 33.41
CA SER A 484 -0.21 -12.73 34.45
C SER A 484 -1.62 -12.19 34.73
N LEU A 485 -2.63 -12.61 33.97
CA LEU A 485 -4.02 -12.13 34.11
C LEU A 485 -4.83 -12.96 35.11
N SER A 486 -5.91 -12.39 35.65
CA SER A 486 -6.80 -13.11 36.57
C SER A 486 -7.51 -14.29 35.89
N PRO A 487 -7.95 -15.34 36.62
CA PRO A 487 -8.62 -16.50 36.01
C PRO A 487 -9.87 -16.15 35.17
N GLU A 488 -10.58 -15.07 35.52
CA GLU A 488 -11.74 -14.58 34.75
C GLU A 488 -11.29 -13.89 33.45
N GLN A 489 -10.27 -13.04 33.53
CA GLN A 489 -9.65 -12.40 32.37
C GLN A 489 -9.03 -13.44 31.42
N GLN A 490 -8.40 -14.48 31.94
CA GLN A 490 -7.89 -15.60 31.15
C GLN A 490 -9.00 -16.37 30.42
N ARG A 491 -10.15 -16.61 31.07
CA ARG A 491 -11.32 -17.25 30.42
C ARG A 491 -11.85 -16.37 29.28
N PHE A 492 -12.01 -15.07 29.54
CA PHE A 492 -12.45 -14.12 28.53
C PHE A 492 -11.47 -14.05 27.34
N ALA A 493 -10.17 -13.90 27.61
CA ALA A 493 -9.14 -13.87 26.56
C ALA A 493 -9.15 -15.16 25.71
N LYS A 494 -9.26 -16.34 26.34
CA LYS A 494 -9.35 -17.63 25.63
C LYS A 494 -10.59 -17.72 24.73
N ALA A 495 -11.73 -17.21 25.17
CA ALA A 495 -12.95 -17.13 24.35
C ALA A 495 -12.82 -16.15 23.17
N ILE A 496 -12.14 -15.01 23.36
CA ILE A 496 -11.82 -14.10 22.26
C ILE A 496 -10.85 -14.75 21.27
N ARG A 497 -9.86 -15.52 21.74
CA ARG A 497 -8.95 -16.29 20.84
C ARG A 497 -9.72 -17.35 20.05
N SER A 498 -10.63 -18.12 20.65
CA SER A 498 -11.41 -19.11 19.89
C SER A 498 -12.26 -18.44 18.80
N MET A 499 -12.94 -17.33 19.12
CA MET A 499 -13.68 -16.53 18.13
C MET A 499 -12.79 -15.96 17.00
N GLN A 500 -11.54 -15.59 17.31
CA GLN A 500 -10.55 -15.16 16.30
C GLN A 500 -10.09 -16.33 15.42
N LEU A 501 -9.89 -17.53 15.99
CA LEU A 501 -9.52 -18.74 15.25
C LEU A 501 -10.67 -19.23 14.37
N GLU A 502 -11.91 -19.24 14.86
CA GLU A 502 -13.12 -19.50 14.06
C GLU A 502 -13.21 -18.52 12.89
N SER A 503 -12.88 -17.24 13.11
CA SER A 503 -12.84 -16.21 12.07
C SER A 503 -11.77 -16.41 10.99
N THR A 504 -10.85 -17.39 11.12
CA THR A 504 -9.88 -17.75 10.05
C THR A 504 -10.50 -18.56 8.92
N LEU A 505 -11.68 -19.17 9.13
CA LEU A 505 -12.37 -19.97 8.11
C LEU A 505 -13.02 -19.08 7.05
N PHE A 506 -12.29 -18.91 5.96
CA PHE A 506 -12.73 -18.27 4.74
C PHE A 506 -13.54 -19.27 3.89
N GLY A 507 -14.81 -18.97 3.63
CA GLY A 507 -15.71 -19.82 2.86
C GLY A 507 -16.02 -19.26 1.47
N LEU A 508 -16.06 -20.16 0.49
CA LEU A 508 -16.34 -19.87 -0.91
C LEU A 508 -17.40 -20.85 -1.41
N VAL A 509 -18.55 -20.36 -1.87
CA VAL A 509 -19.63 -21.19 -2.43
C VAL A 509 -19.83 -20.79 -3.89
N ILE A 510 -19.82 -21.77 -4.78
CA ILE A 510 -19.97 -21.58 -6.23
C ILE A 510 -21.28 -22.23 -6.68
N VAL A 511 -22.18 -21.45 -7.25
CA VAL A 511 -23.49 -21.92 -7.74
C VAL A 511 -23.51 -21.84 -9.27
N HIS A 512 -23.63 -22.99 -9.93
CA HIS A 512 -23.88 -23.06 -11.37
C HIS A 512 -25.27 -22.52 -11.68
N ILE A 513 -25.40 -21.53 -12.57
CA ILE A 513 -26.70 -20.91 -12.83
C ILE A 513 -27.56 -21.79 -13.74
N LYS A 514 -27.00 -22.31 -14.84
CA LYS A 514 -27.80 -23.03 -15.85
C LYS A 514 -28.55 -24.27 -15.32
N PRO A 515 -27.98 -25.17 -14.49
CA PRO A 515 -28.73 -26.31 -13.94
C PRO A 515 -29.87 -25.89 -13.00
N GLN A 516 -29.74 -24.73 -12.33
CA GLN A 516 -30.81 -24.21 -11.47
C GLN A 516 -31.91 -23.53 -12.31
N LEU A 517 -31.55 -22.84 -13.40
CA LEU A 517 -32.53 -22.34 -14.38
C LEU A 517 -33.31 -23.49 -15.05
N GLU A 518 -32.64 -24.59 -15.41
CA GLU A 518 -33.29 -25.79 -15.94
C GLU A 518 -34.37 -26.32 -14.96
N LYS A 519 -34.05 -26.42 -13.67
CA LYS A 519 -35.02 -26.79 -12.62
C LYS A 519 -36.15 -25.78 -12.45
N VAL A 520 -35.84 -24.49 -12.35
CA VAL A 520 -36.82 -23.41 -12.14
C VAL A 520 -37.82 -23.28 -13.30
N LEU A 521 -37.41 -23.65 -14.52
CA LEU A 521 -38.26 -23.60 -15.71
C LEU A 521 -38.96 -24.94 -16.03
N ASN A 522 -38.83 -25.96 -15.18
CA ASN A 522 -39.31 -27.34 -15.39
C ASN A 522 -38.76 -28.02 -16.66
N LEU A 523 -37.54 -27.65 -17.07
CA LEU A 523 -36.84 -28.21 -18.22
C LEU A 523 -36.01 -29.45 -17.84
N PRO A 524 -35.87 -30.44 -18.75
CA PRO A 524 -34.92 -31.54 -18.60
C PRO A 524 -33.48 -31.06 -18.44
N THR A 525 -32.65 -31.85 -17.77
CA THR A 525 -31.21 -31.59 -17.63
C THR A 525 -30.53 -31.40 -18.99
N ASP A 526 -29.60 -30.45 -19.05
CA ASP A 526 -28.81 -30.08 -20.25
C ASP A 526 -29.60 -29.41 -21.39
N SER A 527 -30.90 -29.17 -21.24
CA SER A 527 -31.74 -28.51 -22.25
C SER A 527 -31.23 -27.11 -22.65
N LEU A 528 -30.70 -26.32 -21.69
CA LEU A 528 -30.17 -24.98 -21.96
C LEU A 528 -28.72 -24.98 -22.50
N THR A 529 -28.03 -26.13 -22.53
CA THR A 529 -26.64 -26.19 -23.01
C THR A 529 -26.52 -25.91 -24.51
N LYS A 530 -27.51 -26.34 -25.29
CA LYS A 530 -27.60 -26.15 -26.75
C LYS A 530 -28.18 -24.77 -27.13
N GLU A 531 -28.92 -24.14 -26.22
CA GLU A 531 -29.75 -22.96 -26.47
C GLU A 531 -29.10 -21.68 -25.91
N ILE A 532 -27.99 -21.28 -26.53
CA ILE A 532 -27.18 -20.13 -26.11
C ILE A 532 -27.98 -18.83 -26.07
N LYS A 533 -28.73 -18.53 -27.14
CA LYS A 533 -29.52 -17.29 -27.26
C LYS A 533 -30.59 -17.23 -26.16
N LEU A 534 -31.39 -18.29 -26.01
CA LEU A 534 -32.41 -18.42 -24.96
C LEU A 534 -31.80 -18.21 -23.56
N THR A 535 -30.62 -18.76 -23.29
CA THR A 535 -29.94 -18.57 -22.00
C THR A 535 -29.56 -17.11 -21.77
N GLN A 536 -29.05 -16.40 -22.78
CA GLN A 536 -28.73 -14.97 -22.68
C GLN A 536 -30.00 -14.13 -22.49
N ASP A 537 -31.05 -14.45 -23.23
CA ASP A 537 -32.36 -13.80 -23.15
C ASP A 537 -32.96 -13.96 -21.75
N LEU A 538 -32.99 -15.17 -21.20
CA LEU A 538 -33.43 -15.47 -19.83
C LEU A 538 -32.61 -14.70 -18.78
N MET A 539 -31.27 -14.74 -18.87
CA MET A 539 -30.40 -13.99 -17.96
C MET A 539 -30.67 -12.48 -18.01
N GLN A 540 -30.97 -11.93 -19.18
CA GLN A 540 -31.33 -10.52 -19.33
C GLN A 540 -32.71 -10.22 -18.72
N LEU A 541 -33.71 -11.09 -18.92
CA LEU A 541 -35.05 -10.93 -18.32
C LEU A 541 -35.00 -10.99 -16.79
N PHE A 542 -34.23 -11.92 -16.20
CA PHE A 542 -34.09 -12.03 -14.75
C PHE A 542 -33.27 -10.88 -14.14
N ILE A 543 -32.10 -10.55 -14.70
CA ILE A 543 -31.22 -9.52 -14.09
C ILE A 543 -31.72 -8.10 -14.37
N LYS A 544 -32.08 -7.78 -15.62
CA LYS A 544 -32.40 -6.39 -16.02
C LYS A 544 -33.87 -6.03 -15.84
N TYR A 545 -34.78 -6.99 -15.99
CA TYR A 545 -36.22 -6.76 -15.97
C TYR A 545 -36.94 -7.37 -14.76
N GLN A 546 -36.22 -8.14 -13.92
CA GLN A 546 -36.74 -8.76 -12.69
C GLN A 546 -38.07 -9.53 -12.89
N ILE A 547 -38.24 -10.14 -14.06
CA ILE A 547 -39.46 -10.88 -14.40
C ILE A 547 -39.51 -12.17 -13.55
N PRO A 548 -40.64 -12.45 -12.86
CA PRO A 548 -40.75 -13.66 -12.04
C PRO A 548 -40.70 -14.91 -12.91
N SER A 549 -40.01 -15.94 -12.42
CA SER A 549 -39.77 -17.19 -13.16
C SER A 549 -41.04 -17.98 -13.50
N ASP A 550 -42.09 -17.82 -12.71
CA ASP A 550 -43.39 -18.48 -12.91
C ASP A 550 -43.96 -18.21 -14.31
N LEU A 551 -43.91 -16.94 -14.76
CA LEU A 551 -44.37 -16.49 -16.09
C LEU A 551 -43.56 -17.05 -17.27
N LEU A 552 -42.38 -17.61 -17.01
CA LEU A 552 -41.48 -18.17 -18.01
C LEU A 552 -41.37 -19.70 -17.92
N SER A 553 -41.93 -20.29 -16.86
CA SER A 553 -41.87 -21.73 -16.57
C SER A 553 -42.81 -22.54 -17.47
N PHE A 554 -42.48 -23.81 -17.69
CA PHE A 554 -43.40 -24.73 -18.36
C PHE A 554 -44.46 -25.27 -17.39
N SER A 555 -45.73 -24.98 -17.66
CA SER A 555 -46.89 -25.39 -16.85
C SER A 555 -47.65 -26.63 -17.39
N GLY A 556 -47.08 -27.35 -18.37
CA GLY A 556 -47.71 -28.53 -18.98
C GLY A 556 -47.47 -29.85 -18.24
N PRO A 557 -48.02 -30.98 -18.73
CA PRO A 557 -47.93 -32.27 -18.05
C PRO A 557 -46.49 -32.81 -17.96
N PRO A 558 -46.15 -33.55 -16.88
CA PRO A 558 -44.79 -34.00 -16.59
C PRO A 558 -44.24 -35.06 -17.56
N GLU A 559 -45.05 -35.57 -18.48
CA GLU A 559 -44.64 -36.50 -19.55
C GLU A 559 -44.39 -35.82 -20.91
N ALA A 560 -44.58 -34.50 -21.03
CA ALA A 560 -44.34 -33.76 -22.29
C ALA A 560 -42.87 -33.89 -22.75
N SER A 561 -42.64 -33.97 -24.06
CA SER A 561 -41.30 -34.20 -24.64
C SER A 561 -40.37 -33.00 -24.44
N GLU A 562 -39.04 -33.25 -24.43
CA GLU A 562 -38.02 -32.21 -24.21
C GLU A 562 -38.19 -31.03 -25.19
N THR A 563 -38.50 -31.34 -26.45
CA THR A 563 -38.73 -30.39 -27.53
C THR A 563 -39.96 -29.52 -27.34
N GLU A 564 -41.05 -30.07 -26.80
CA GLU A 564 -42.30 -29.32 -26.55
C GLU A 564 -42.13 -28.34 -25.39
N ARG A 565 -41.45 -28.75 -24.31
CA ARG A 565 -41.15 -27.86 -23.18
C ARG A 565 -40.26 -26.70 -23.59
N LEU A 566 -39.21 -26.97 -24.36
CA LEU A 566 -38.32 -25.95 -24.88
C LEU A 566 -39.04 -24.99 -25.86
N ALA A 567 -39.92 -25.49 -26.71
CA ALA A 567 -40.70 -24.66 -27.61
C ALA A 567 -41.66 -23.71 -26.84
N ALA A 568 -42.31 -24.20 -25.80
CA ALA A 568 -43.18 -23.39 -24.94
C ALA A 568 -42.40 -22.29 -24.21
N VAL A 569 -41.29 -22.63 -23.53
CA VAL A 569 -40.45 -21.64 -22.84
C VAL A 569 -39.87 -20.60 -23.81
N LYS A 570 -39.45 -21.00 -25.02
CA LYS A 570 -39.06 -20.06 -26.07
C LYS A 570 -40.21 -19.12 -26.45
N GLY A 571 -41.41 -19.63 -26.65
CA GLY A 571 -42.60 -18.82 -26.96
C GLY A 571 -42.92 -17.79 -25.88
N HIS A 572 -42.82 -18.16 -24.60
CA HIS A 572 -43.00 -17.23 -23.47
C HIS A 572 -41.92 -16.15 -23.43
N VAL A 573 -40.64 -16.52 -23.64
CA VAL A 573 -39.53 -15.56 -23.71
C VAL A 573 -39.65 -14.61 -24.90
N GLU A 574 -39.98 -15.12 -26.09
CA GLU A 574 -40.17 -14.30 -27.30
C GLU A 574 -41.35 -13.34 -27.17
N ALA A 575 -42.47 -13.78 -26.58
CA ALA A 575 -43.60 -12.91 -26.27
C ALA A 575 -43.20 -11.76 -25.34
N MET A 576 -42.51 -12.05 -24.23
CA MET A 576 -42.03 -11.03 -23.29
C MET A 576 -41.00 -10.09 -23.92
N GLN A 577 -40.07 -10.60 -24.73
CA GLN A 577 -39.14 -9.75 -25.47
C GLN A 577 -39.84 -8.86 -26.50
N SER A 578 -40.88 -9.36 -27.17
CA SER A 578 -41.65 -8.56 -28.14
C SER A 578 -42.33 -7.37 -27.45
N MET A 579 -42.98 -7.61 -26.29
CA MET A 579 -43.61 -6.57 -25.48
C MET A 579 -42.58 -5.54 -24.99
N LEU A 580 -41.46 -5.99 -24.40
CA LEU A 580 -40.37 -5.10 -23.99
C LEU A 580 -39.76 -4.31 -25.15
N SER A 581 -39.76 -4.86 -26.38
CA SER A 581 -39.27 -4.15 -27.56
C SER A 581 -40.24 -3.08 -28.08
N ILE A 582 -41.56 -3.26 -27.84
CA ILE A 582 -42.59 -2.28 -28.16
C ILE A 582 -42.48 -1.11 -27.17
N SER A 583 -42.50 -1.38 -25.86
CA SER A 583 -42.41 -0.31 -24.85
C SER A 583 -41.12 0.51 -24.96
N LYS A 584 -39.97 -0.10 -25.29
CA LYS A 584 -38.73 0.65 -25.57
C LYS A 584 -38.81 1.54 -26.80
N LYS A 585 -39.53 1.13 -27.85
CA LYS A 585 -39.71 1.95 -29.05
C LYS A 585 -40.62 3.14 -28.75
N GLU A 586 -41.66 2.94 -27.96
CA GLU A 586 -42.54 3.99 -27.46
C GLU A 586 -41.75 4.98 -26.57
N GLU A 587 -40.97 4.49 -25.61
CA GLU A 587 -40.08 5.29 -24.76
C GLU A 587 -39.04 6.09 -25.57
N LEU A 588 -38.44 5.48 -26.60
CA LEU A 588 -37.51 6.19 -27.50
C LEU A 588 -38.21 7.26 -28.33
N VAL A 589 -39.38 6.96 -28.90
CA VAL A 589 -40.17 7.94 -29.68
C VAL A 589 -40.62 9.11 -28.79
N GLN A 590 -41.01 8.82 -27.54
CA GLN A 590 -41.36 9.85 -26.57
C GLN A 590 -40.15 10.70 -26.18
N ASN A 591 -39.00 10.11 -25.86
CA ASN A 591 -37.76 10.86 -25.61
C ASN A 591 -37.33 11.72 -26.82
N PHE A 592 -37.45 11.20 -28.04
CA PHE A 592 -37.18 11.99 -29.25
C PHE A 592 -38.18 13.14 -29.44
N ALA A 593 -39.46 12.94 -29.11
CA ALA A 593 -40.46 14.00 -29.14
C ALA A 593 -40.21 15.07 -28.06
N GLU A 594 -39.81 14.68 -26.86
CA GLU A 594 -39.44 15.59 -25.76
C GLU A 594 -38.17 16.38 -26.09
N GLN A 595 -37.15 15.75 -26.69
CA GLN A 595 -35.95 16.45 -27.19
C GLN A 595 -36.27 17.39 -28.35
N ALA A 596 -37.16 17.00 -29.28
CA ALA A 596 -37.61 17.87 -30.36
C ALA A 596 -38.41 19.07 -29.83
N PHE A 597 -39.21 18.88 -28.77
CA PHE A 597 -39.93 19.95 -28.09
C PHE A 597 -38.98 20.91 -27.38
N GLN A 598 -38.00 20.40 -26.63
CA GLN A 598 -36.93 21.23 -26.03
C GLN A 598 -36.11 22.01 -27.07
N ALA A 599 -35.81 21.40 -28.22
CA ALA A 599 -35.12 22.08 -29.32
C ALA A 599 -35.97 23.17 -30.00
N SER A 600 -37.30 23.15 -29.83
CA SER A 600 -38.21 24.16 -30.36
C SER A 600 -38.43 25.37 -29.44
N ASP A 601 -37.97 25.31 -28.19
CA ASP A 601 -38.16 26.36 -27.18
C ASP A 601 -37.01 27.40 -27.18
N VAL A 602 -36.44 27.67 -28.37
CA VAL A 602 -35.50 28.78 -28.59
C VAL A 602 -36.31 30.04 -28.92
N PRO A 603 -36.27 31.11 -28.10
CA PRO A 603 -37.14 32.26 -28.31
C PRO A 603 -36.81 33.01 -29.61
N LEU A 604 -37.82 33.14 -30.48
CA LEU A 604 -37.85 34.12 -31.58
C LEU A 604 -37.92 35.54 -30.99
N GLY A 605 -36.78 36.05 -30.51
CA GLY A 605 -36.76 37.20 -29.58
C GLY A 605 -35.50 38.06 -29.52
N CYS A 606 -34.43 37.80 -30.29
CA CYS A 606 -33.45 38.83 -30.62
C CYS A 606 -32.95 38.70 -32.06
N LEU A 607 -33.47 39.56 -32.94
CA LEU A 607 -32.78 39.93 -34.16
C LEU A 607 -31.67 40.89 -33.76
N ASP A 608 -30.42 40.43 -33.79
CA ASP A 608 -29.32 41.35 -34.07
C ASP A 608 -29.06 41.27 -35.58
N MET A 609 -29.32 42.38 -36.26
CA MET A 609 -29.10 42.54 -37.69
C MET A 609 -27.64 43.01 -37.89
N ASP A 610 -27.07 42.68 -39.06
CA ASP A 610 -25.77 43.15 -39.54
C ASP A 610 -24.49 42.58 -38.88
N LEU A 611 -23.98 41.46 -39.42
CA LEU A 611 -22.56 41.36 -39.84
C LEU A 611 -22.32 40.16 -40.81
N PHE A 612 -22.16 40.43 -42.11
CA PHE A 612 -21.74 39.52 -43.21
C PHE A 612 -22.63 38.26 -43.45
N GLY A 613 -22.96 37.84 -44.68
CA GLY A 613 -22.48 38.26 -46.00
C GLY A 613 -21.76 37.11 -46.73
N GLY A 614 -22.49 36.24 -47.44
CA GLY A 614 -21.91 35.25 -48.34
C GLY A 614 -22.68 33.93 -48.48
N VAL A 615 -23.43 33.76 -49.58
CA VAL A 615 -23.96 32.46 -50.04
C VAL A 615 -22.86 31.70 -50.80
N PRO A 616 -22.93 30.36 -50.92
CA PRO A 616 -23.45 29.84 -52.19
C PRO A 616 -24.42 28.64 -52.04
N ALA A 617 -25.25 28.45 -53.06
CA ALA A 617 -26.36 27.49 -53.06
C ALA A 617 -25.99 26.14 -53.70
N SER A 618 -26.72 25.07 -53.33
CA SER A 618 -27.68 24.42 -54.26
C SER A 618 -28.32 23.15 -53.68
N ALA A 619 -29.63 23.17 -53.45
CA ALA A 619 -30.47 21.97 -53.37
C ALA A 619 -31.93 22.33 -53.72
N PRO A 620 -32.59 21.66 -54.69
CA PRO A 620 -33.99 21.91 -55.01
C PRO A 620 -34.96 21.04 -54.17
N VAL A 621 -36.11 21.61 -53.87
CA VAL A 621 -37.24 21.02 -53.12
C VAL A 621 -38.30 20.48 -54.11
N PRO A 622 -39.09 19.46 -53.75
CA PRO A 622 -40.54 19.65 -53.64
C PRO A 622 -41.11 18.96 -52.37
N THR A 623 -41.91 19.54 -51.45
CA THR A 623 -43.22 20.24 -51.52
C THR A 623 -44.31 19.58 -52.38
N GLY A 624 -45.42 19.17 -51.74
CA GLY A 624 -46.67 18.78 -52.44
C GLY A 624 -47.56 17.74 -51.75
N MET A 625 -48.30 18.13 -50.70
CA MET A 625 -49.45 17.39 -50.12
C MET A 625 -50.72 17.52 -51.01
N PRO A 626 -51.94 17.08 -50.60
CA PRO A 626 -52.41 15.75 -50.16
C PRO A 626 -53.74 15.34 -50.89
N ASN A 627 -54.31 14.14 -50.64
CA ASN A 627 -55.67 14.02 -50.04
C ASN A 627 -56.24 12.58 -49.92
N GLN A 628 -57.17 12.46 -48.95
CA GLN A 628 -58.32 11.54 -48.86
C GLN A 628 -58.12 10.01 -48.73
N ALA A 629 -58.80 9.49 -47.70
CA ALA A 629 -59.11 8.07 -47.47
C ALA A 629 -60.53 7.76 -47.98
N PRO A 630 -61.17 6.59 -47.71
CA PRO A 630 -60.65 5.29 -47.27
C PRO A 630 -61.19 4.12 -48.14
N ALA A 631 -60.95 2.88 -47.67
CA ALA A 631 -61.92 1.76 -47.62
C ALA A 631 -61.67 0.50 -48.50
N ALA A 632 -61.96 -0.63 -47.83
CA ALA A 632 -62.48 -1.91 -48.33
C ALA A 632 -61.62 -2.78 -49.29
N GLY A 633 -61.45 -4.05 -48.87
CA GLY A 633 -61.73 -5.16 -49.79
C GLY A 633 -60.76 -6.34 -49.80
N PHE A 634 -61.17 -7.43 -49.11
CA PHE A 634 -61.02 -8.82 -49.55
C PHE A 634 -59.66 -9.35 -50.08
N SER A 635 -59.03 -10.22 -49.28
CA SER A 635 -58.34 -11.42 -49.77
C SER A 635 -59.37 -12.37 -50.44
N PRO A 636 -58.97 -13.27 -51.37
CA PRO A 636 -58.43 -14.58 -50.95
C PRO A 636 -57.40 -15.24 -51.92
N PHE A 637 -56.80 -16.37 -51.48
CA PHE A 637 -56.28 -17.55 -52.22
C PHE A 637 -55.56 -17.37 -53.59
N GLY A 638 -54.45 -18.04 -53.92
CA GLY A 638 -53.70 -19.11 -53.24
C GLY A 638 -53.16 -20.15 -54.26
N SER A 639 -52.08 -20.88 -53.91
CA SER A 639 -51.51 -22.03 -54.66
C SER A 639 -50.84 -21.71 -56.03
N SER A 640 -49.93 -22.50 -56.62
CA SER A 640 -49.00 -23.55 -56.14
C SER A 640 -48.03 -23.99 -57.26
N TRP A 641 -47.09 -24.90 -56.93
CA TRP A 641 -46.34 -25.81 -57.80
C TRP A 641 -45.07 -25.36 -58.57
N ALA A 642 -44.08 -26.25 -58.50
CA ALA A 642 -42.83 -26.35 -59.29
C ALA A 642 -43.11 -27.15 -60.62
N PRO A 643 -42.15 -27.56 -61.50
CA PRO A 643 -40.72 -27.87 -61.24
C PRO A 643 -39.68 -27.66 -62.41
N ALA A 644 -38.45 -28.16 -62.16
CA ALA A 644 -37.55 -28.88 -63.08
C ALA A 644 -36.47 -28.16 -63.98
N ALA A 645 -35.21 -28.43 -63.61
CA ALA A 645 -34.18 -29.13 -64.41
C ALA A 645 -33.18 -28.42 -65.39
N ALA A 646 -31.89 -28.75 -65.13
CA ALA A 646 -30.78 -29.08 -66.06
C ALA A 646 -30.00 -28.00 -66.85
N GLY A 647 -28.65 -28.12 -66.83
CA GLY A 647 -27.75 -27.48 -67.81
C GLY A 647 -26.34 -27.09 -67.32
N ALA A 648 -25.35 -27.97 -67.48
CA ALA A 648 -23.91 -27.65 -67.60
C ALA A 648 -23.48 -27.86 -69.09
N PRO A 649 -22.21 -27.73 -69.57
CA PRO A 649 -20.89 -27.49 -68.93
C PRO A 649 -20.13 -26.33 -69.72
N PRO A 650 -18.79 -26.23 -69.95
CA PRO A 650 -17.62 -27.06 -69.59
C PRO A 650 -16.40 -26.31 -68.97
N ALA A 651 -15.23 -26.96 -68.98
CA ALA A 651 -14.10 -26.72 -68.07
C ALA A 651 -12.73 -26.55 -68.77
N SER A 652 -11.69 -26.36 -67.93
CA SER A 652 -10.29 -26.85 -68.08
C SER A 652 -9.16 -25.87 -68.44
N THR A 653 -7.94 -26.25 -68.01
CA THR A 653 -6.60 -25.65 -68.24
C THR A 653 -6.30 -24.30 -67.54
N GLY A 654 -5.09 -24.00 -67.03
CA GLY A 654 -3.93 -24.86 -66.74
C GLY A 654 -2.59 -24.08 -66.61
N GLY A 655 -1.75 -24.45 -65.63
CA GLY A 655 -0.27 -24.30 -65.67
C GLY A 655 0.41 -22.92 -65.43
N GLY A 656 1.55 -22.95 -64.73
CA GLY A 656 2.55 -21.88 -64.66
C GLY A 656 2.25 -20.72 -63.67
N GLY A 657 3.23 -20.00 -63.11
CA GLY A 657 4.69 -20.15 -63.21
C GLY A 657 5.43 -18.81 -63.27
N SER A 658 6.21 -18.50 -62.22
CA SER A 658 7.41 -17.63 -62.23
C SER A 658 7.33 -16.10 -62.43
N ILE A 659 7.98 -15.41 -61.48
CA ILE A 659 8.99 -14.33 -61.66
C ILE A 659 8.59 -13.00 -62.33
N PHE A 660 8.77 -11.88 -61.59
CA PHE A 660 9.52 -10.65 -61.96
C PHE A 660 9.54 -9.70 -60.74
N GLY A 661 10.56 -8.88 -60.43
CA GLY A 661 11.94 -8.79 -60.95
C GLY A 661 12.45 -7.36 -61.22
N SER A 662 13.24 -6.77 -60.31
CA SER A 662 14.34 -5.79 -60.56
C SER A 662 14.91 -5.31 -59.20
N GLN A 663 16.23 -5.26 -58.89
CA GLN A 663 17.47 -4.87 -59.58
C GLN A 663 17.71 -3.35 -59.53
N GLY A 664 18.88 -2.79 -59.15
CA GLY A 664 20.18 -3.34 -58.70
C GLY A 664 20.95 -2.28 -57.85
N GLY A 665 22.27 -2.27 -57.64
CA GLY A 665 23.38 -3.15 -58.08
C GLY A 665 24.77 -2.54 -57.76
N GLY A 666 25.86 -3.31 -57.95
CA GLY A 666 27.28 -2.90 -57.76
C GLY A 666 27.76 -2.93 -56.29
N GLY A 667 28.98 -3.34 -55.90
CA GLY A 667 30.23 -3.74 -56.59
C GLY A 667 31.43 -3.27 -55.72
N GLY A 668 32.64 -3.83 -55.66
CA GLY A 668 33.29 -5.01 -56.25
C GLY A 668 34.82 -4.98 -55.99
N GLY A 669 35.51 -6.13 -55.89
CA GLY A 669 36.98 -6.27 -55.65
C GLY A 669 37.42 -6.07 -54.18
N GLY A 670 38.43 -6.73 -53.60
CA GLY A 670 39.49 -7.65 -54.08
C GLY A 670 40.89 -7.02 -53.83
N ALA A 671 41.96 -7.67 -53.39
CA ALA A 671 42.32 -8.99 -52.86
C ALA A 671 43.87 -8.98 -52.61
N LEU A 672 44.44 -9.93 -51.81
CA LEU A 672 45.89 -10.28 -51.69
C LEU A 672 46.82 -9.24 -50.99
N TRP A 673 47.84 -9.54 -50.17
CA TRP A 673 48.59 -10.75 -49.69
C TRP A 673 48.72 -10.71 -48.13
N GLY A 674 49.27 -11.69 -47.37
CA GLY A 674 49.70 -13.07 -47.69
C GLY A 674 50.91 -13.62 -46.87
N GLY A 675 50.68 -14.38 -45.78
CA GLY A 675 51.69 -15.13 -44.98
C GLY A 675 52.00 -14.54 -43.57
N SER A 676 52.37 -15.28 -42.51
CA SER A 676 52.51 -16.74 -42.23
C SER A 676 52.67 -16.96 -40.70
N GLY A 677 52.28 -18.05 -40.06
CA GLY A 677 51.60 -19.26 -40.55
C GLY A 677 51.40 -20.35 -39.47
N GLN A 678 51.03 -21.56 -39.96
CA GLN A 678 51.01 -22.88 -39.32
C GLN A 678 50.06 -23.17 -38.13
N SER A 679 49.11 -24.08 -38.45
CA SER A 679 48.14 -24.77 -37.61
C SER A 679 48.73 -26.06 -37.00
N PRO A 680 47.97 -26.92 -36.27
CA PRO A 680 46.99 -27.83 -36.90
C PRO A 680 45.64 -28.04 -36.18
N PHE A 681 44.65 -28.44 -36.99
CA PHE A 681 43.48 -29.32 -36.75
C PHE A 681 43.15 -29.81 -35.31
N GLY A 682 41.90 -29.93 -34.85
CA GLY A 682 40.60 -29.92 -35.53
C GLY A 682 39.91 -31.30 -35.50
N GLY A 683 38.70 -31.42 -34.91
CA GLY A 683 37.89 -32.65 -35.01
C GLY A 683 37.06 -33.06 -33.78
N ALA A 684 35.74 -32.80 -33.86
CA ALA A 684 34.59 -33.59 -33.39
C ALA A 684 34.62 -34.55 -32.15
N ALA A 685 33.59 -34.34 -31.31
CA ALA A 685 32.69 -35.34 -30.72
C ALA A 685 33.06 -36.16 -29.44
N SER A 686 32.02 -36.32 -28.61
CA SER A 686 31.71 -37.43 -27.69
C SER A 686 32.23 -37.43 -26.23
N SER A 687 31.31 -37.87 -25.36
CA SER A 687 31.47 -38.45 -24.01
C SER A 687 32.25 -37.66 -22.94
N VAL A 688 31.53 -37.11 -21.96
CA VAL A 688 32.06 -36.89 -20.60
C VAL A 688 31.58 -38.05 -19.71
N GLN A 689 32.51 -38.94 -19.39
CA GLN A 689 32.28 -40.09 -18.53
C GLN A 689 32.54 -39.70 -17.07
N GLN A 690 31.64 -40.09 -16.15
CA GLN A 690 31.84 -39.88 -14.72
C GLN A 690 33.01 -40.72 -14.20
N ALA A 691 33.87 -40.13 -13.37
CA ALA A 691 34.83 -40.84 -12.53
C ALA A 691 34.79 -40.24 -11.11
N GLN A 692 34.51 -41.08 -10.11
CA GLN A 692 34.42 -40.70 -8.70
C GLN A 692 35.79 -40.75 -8.01
N GLN A 693 36.02 -39.82 -7.07
CA GLN A 693 36.95 -39.91 -5.94
C GLN A 693 36.75 -38.65 -5.06
N ALA A 694 36.91 -38.63 -3.74
CA ALA A 694 36.57 -39.61 -2.69
C ALA A 694 36.48 -38.80 -1.37
N ALA A 695 35.48 -39.05 -0.51
CA ALA A 695 35.31 -38.32 0.76
C ALA A 695 35.53 -39.24 1.97
N PRO A 696 36.15 -38.78 3.07
CA PRO A 696 36.49 -39.63 4.21
C PRO A 696 35.27 -39.98 5.08
N SER A 697 35.21 -41.24 5.51
CA SER A 697 34.14 -41.83 6.32
C SER A 697 34.19 -41.42 7.80
N ARG A 698 33.03 -41.14 8.40
CA ARG A 698 32.81 -41.20 9.86
C ARG A 698 32.13 -42.54 10.24
N PRO A 699 32.36 -43.08 11.46
CA PRO A 699 31.92 -44.42 11.83
C PRO A 699 30.41 -44.53 12.05
N ALA A 700 29.87 -45.72 11.78
CA ALA A 700 28.44 -46.01 11.86
C ALA A 700 27.96 -46.19 13.31
N VAL A 701 26.77 -45.64 13.60
CA VAL A 701 25.94 -46.06 14.73
C VAL A 701 24.94 -47.09 14.20
N GLN A 702 24.92 -48.29 14.81
CA GLN A 702 24.01 -49.36 14.40
C GLN A 702 22.58 -49.04 14.82
N GLN A 703 21.64 -49.05 13.86
CA GLN A 703 20.22 -49.13 14.16
C GLN A 703 19.84 -50.60 14.46
N PRO A 704 18.93 -50.87 15.41
CA PRO A 704 18.36 -52.21 15.58
C PRO A 704 17.54 -52.60 14.33
N PRO A 705 17.37 -53.90 14.03
CA PRO A 705 16.62 -54.34 12.86
C PRO A 705 15.14 -53.96 12.97
N LEU A 706 14.60 -53.41 11.88
CA LEU A 706 13.17 -53.19 11.68
C LEU A 706 12.43 -54.53 11.79
N GLN A 707 11.39 -54.58 12.62
CA GLN A 707 10.37 -55.62 12.52
C GLN A 707 9.52 -55.35 11.27
N PRO A 708 8.94 -56.38 10.64
CA PRO A 708 8.06 -56.18 9.50
C PRO A 708 6.75 -55.55 9.98
N ASP A 709 6.51 -54.29 9.63
CA ASP A 709 5.23 -53.63 9.87
C ASP A 709 4.10 -54.38 9.14
N GLU A 710 3.03 -54.65 9.87
CA GLU A 710 1.79 -55.22 9.33
C GLU A 710 1.18 -54.25 8.29
N PRO A 711 0.48 -54.76 7.26
CA PRO A 711 -0.17 -53.89 6.29
C PRO A 711 -1.21 -53.02 6.99
N MET A 712 -0.95 -51.71 7.03
CA MET A 712 -1.86 -50.74 7.61
C MET A 712 -3.18 -50.73 6.82
N GLU A 713 -4.19 -51.42 7.36
CA GLU A 713 -5.53 -51.41 6.79
C GLU A 713 -6.02 -49.96 6.72
N THR A 714 -6.41 -49.52 5.51
CA THR A 714 -7.18 -48.28 5.34
C THR A 714 -8.56 -48.49 5.95
N SER A 715 -8.68 -48.21 7.25
CA SER A 715 -9.95 -48.37 7.96
C SER A 715 -10.98 -47.37 7.44
N THR A 716 -12.17 -47.89 7.14
CA THR A 716 -13.34 -47.14 6.66
C THR A 716 -13.71 -46.00 7.63
N GLU A 717 -13.40 -46.18 8.92
CA GLU A 717 -13.64 -45.24 10.02
C GLU A 717 -13.03 -43.85 9.79
N ALA A 718 -11.83 -43.76 9.18
CA ALA A 718 -11.18 -42.47 8.92
C ALA A 718 -11.89 -41.65 7.82
N GLN A 719 -12.64 -42.32 6.94
CA GLN A 719 -13.49 -41.65 5.95
C GLN A 719 -14.82 -41.22 6.59
N ASP A 720 -15.45 -42.07 7.42
CA ASP A 720 -16.69 -41.74 8.13
C ASP A 720 -16.54 -40.56 9.13
N GLU A 721 -15.40 -40.45 9.83
CA GLU A 721 -15.12 -39.28 10.68
C GLU A 721 -15.04 -37.96 9.87
N LEU A 722 -14.44 -38.00 8.68
CA LEU A 722 -14.36 -36.85 7.77
C LEU A 722 -15.73 -36.49 7.18
N MET A 723 -16.56 -37.49 6.90
CA MET A 723 -17.94 -37.33 6.43
C MET A 723 -18.88 -36.73 7.48
N THR A 724 -18.48 -36.63 8.76
CA THR A 724 -19.29 -36.10 9.88
C THR A 724 -18.62 -34.92 10.62
N ARG A 725 -17.58 -34.31 10.04
CA ARG A 725 -16.75 -33.33 10.75
C ARG A 725 -17.27 -31.90 10.67
N ASP A 726 -17.33 -31.27 11.83
CA ASP A 726 -17.58 -29.84 11.99
C ASP A 726 -16.31 -29.04 11.70
N TYR A 727 -16.25 -28.41 10.52
CA TYR A 727 -15.08 -27.66 10.06
C TYR A 727 -14.71 -26.48 10.97
N THR A 728 -15.65 -25.94 11.77
CA THR A 728 -15.39 -24.82 12.68
C THR A 728 -14.39 -25.14 13.80
N LYS A 729 -14.23 -26.42 14.13
CA LYS A 729 -13.30 -26.90 15.15
C LYS A 729 -11.87 -27.06 14.64
N LEU A 730 -11.66 -27.14 13.33
CA LEU A 730 -10.33 -27.37 12.75
C LEU A 730 -9.29 -26.29 13.12
N PRO A 731 -9.57 -24.97 13.10
CA PRO A 731 -8.60 -23.96 13.53
C PRO A 731 -8.17 -24.14 14.99
N ILE A 732 -9.10 -24.53 15.88
CA ILE A 732 -8.85 -24.75 17.30
C ILE A 732 -8.01 -26.02 17.51
N GLU A 733 -8.34 -27.11 16.81
CA GLU A 733 -7.56 -28.35 16.84
C GLU A 733 -6.14 -28.15 16.28
N LEU A 734 -5.98 -27.35 15.22
CA LEU A 734 -4.68 -26.99 14.67
C LEU A 734 -3.86 -26.13 15.63
N ASP A 735 -4.44 -25.09 16.25
CA ASP A 735 -3.77 -24.25 17.26
C ASP A 735 -3.25 -25.11 18.43
N GLN A 736 -4.05 -26.06 18.93
CA GLN A 736 -3.65 -27.01 19.96
C GLN A 736 -2.57 -28.01 19.50
N ARG A 737 -2.55 -28.40 18.22
CA ARG A 737 -1.51 -29.28 17.66
C ARG A 737 -0.20 -28.51 17.47
N PHE A 738 -0.26 -27.28 16.98
CA PHE A 738 0.91 -26.40 16.90
C PHE A 738 1.49 -26.11 18.29
N GLU A 739 0.65 -25.82 19.28
CA GLU A 739 1.08 -25.62 20.68
C GLU A 739 1.86 -26.82 21.27
N LYS A 740 1.60 -28.06 20.80
CA LYS A 740 2.28 -29.28 21.24
C LYS A 740 3.52 -29.63 20.40
N LEU A 741 3.46 -29.42 19.09
CA LEU A 741 4.49 -29.86 18.14
C LEU A 741 5.52 -28.76 17.83
N GLU A 742 5.16 -27.49 18.02
CA GLU A 742 6.01 -26.35 17.68
C GLU A 742 6.69 -25.74 18.90
N THR A 743 7.99 -25.95 19.01
CA THR A 743 8.82 -25.37 20.08
C THR A 743 9.20 -23.91 19.85
N GLY A 744 9.13 -23.44 18.60
CA GLY A 744 9.72 -22.17 18.15
C GLY A 744 8.81 -20.95 18.08
N GLY A 745 7.48 -21.10 18.03
CA GLY A 745 6.55 -19.97 17.88
C GLY A 745 6.70 -19.19 16.56
N ALA A 746 7.00 -19.89 15.47
CA ALA A 746 7.11 -19.36 14.12
C ALA A 746 5.79 -19.46 13.33
N LEU A 747 4.94 -20.47 13.61
CA LEU A 747 3.64 -20.66 12.97
C LEU A 747 2.60 -19.69 13.54
N ARG A 748 2.19 -18.72 12.71
CA ARG A 748 1.14 -17.75 13.02
C ARG A 748 -0.11 -18.08 12.23
N ALA A 749 -1.24 -18.23 12.89
CA ALA A 749 -2.54 -18.28 12.22
C ALA A 749 -2.82 -16.92 11.56
N ALA A 750 -3.49 -16.93 10.40
CA ALA A 750 -3.84 -15.72 9.67
C ALA A 750 -5.33 -15.70 9.31
N ILE A 751 -5.97 -14.56 9.51
CA ILE A 751 -7.33 -14.29 9.05
C ILE A 751 -7.24 -13.72 7.64
N LEU A 752 -7.95 -14.35 6.71
CA LEU A 752 -8.19 -13.84 5.36
C LEU A 752 -9.40 -12.90 5.36
N THR A 753 -9.19 -11.67 4.92
CA THR A 753 -10.25 -10.67 4.71
C THR A 753 -10.26 -10.17 3.28
N LEU A 754 -11.44 -9.87 2.74
CA LEU A 754 -11.56 -9.27 1.41
C LEU A 754 -11.14 -7.80 1.47
N SER A 755 -10.29 -7.37 0.55
CA SER A 755 -9.99 -5.95 0.37
C SER A 755 -11.22 -5.20 -0.10
N LEU A 756 -11.35 -3.92 0.26
CA LEU A 756 -12.52 -3.09 -0.08
C LEU A 756 -12.73 -2.84 -1.59
N GLY A 757 -11.77 -3.20 -2.45
CA GLY A 757 -11.86 -3.05 -3.91
C GLY A 757 -11.87 -4.38 -4.67
N PHE A 758 -12.62 -4.41 -5.78
CA PHE A 758 -12.57 -5.47 -6.78
C PHE A 758 -12.23 -4.89 -8.16
N GLN A 759 -11.63 -5.71 -9.02
CA GLN A 759 -11.37 -5.40 -10.42
C GLN A 759 -12.19 -6.36 -11.28
N ARG A 760 -13.03 -5.83 -12.18
CA ARG A 760 -13.79 -6.63 -13.15
C ARG A 760 -13.37 -6.25 -14.56
N ARG A 761 -12.92 -7.23 -15.33
CA ARG A 761 -12.63 -7.10 -16.75
C ARG A 761 -13.78 -7.72 -17.53
N PHE A 762 -14.48 -6.88 -18.28
CA PHE A 762 -15.53 -7.32 -19.19
C PHE A 762 -14.92 -7.70 -20.55
N ALA A 763 -15.65 -8.50 -21.33
CA ALA A 763 -15.25 -8.88 -22.68
C ALA A 763 -14.98 -7.70 -23.65
N TRP A 764 -15.44 -6.48 -23.31
CA TRP A 764 -15.37 -5.28 -24.15
C TRP A 764 -14.51 -4.14 -23.56
N GLY A 765 -13.76 -4.36 -22.48
CA GLY A 765 -12.85 -3.36 -21.93
C GLY A 765 -12.58 -3.47 -20.43
N TYR A 766 -11.60 -2.69 -19.96
CA TYR A 766 -11.33 -2.51 -18.53
C TYR A 766 -12.27 -1.45 -17.96
N SER A 767 -12.89 -1.74 -16.82
CA SER A 767 -13.61 -0.75 -16.02
C SER A 767 -13.37 -1.01 -14.53
N THR A 768 -12.70 -0.08 -13.86
CA THR A 768 -12.47 -0.15 -12.42
C THR A 768 -13.71 0.39 -11.70
N PHE A 769 -14.67 -0.50 -11.38
CA PHE A 769 -15.84 -0.13 -10.60
C PHE A 769 -15.53 -0.23 -9.10
N GLN A 770 -15.39 0.92 -8.44
CA GLN A 770 -15.81 1.02 -7.04
C GLN A 770 -17.34 1.01 -7.01
N GLU A 771 -17.91 0.12 -6.20
CA GLU A 771 -19.34 0.03 -5.87
C GLU A 771 -20.32 -0.30 -7.02
N MET A 772 -20.51 -1.60 -7.24
CA MET A 772 -21.86 -2.16 -7.44
C MET A 772 -22.09 -3.22 -6.37
N ARG A 773 -22.62 -2.81 -5.22
CA ARG A 773 -23.19 -3.74 -4.24
C ARG A 773 -24.56 -4.19 -4.76
N VAL A 774 -24.65 -5.43 -5.22
CA VAL A 774 -25.93 -6.13 -5.16
C VAL A 774 -26.07 -6.58 -3.71
N SER A 775 -26.76 -5.77 -2.90
CA SER A 775 -27.25 -6.22 -1.60
C SER A 775 -28.18 -7.41 -1.86
N ILE A 776 -27.95 -8.50 -1.12
CA ILE A 776 -28.94 -9.58 -0.95
C ILE A 776 -30.01 -9.08 0.02
#